data_AF-A0A6I6MWJ5-F1
#
_entry.id   AF-A0A6I6MWJ5-F1
#
_cell.length_a   1.000
_cell.length_b   1.000
_cell.length_c   1.000
_cell.angle_alpha   90.00
_cell.angle_beta   90.00
_cell.angle_gamma   90.00
#
_symmetry.space_group_name_H-M   'P 1'
#
loop_
_entity.id
_entity.type
_entity.pdbx_description
1 polymer ?
#
loop_
_entity_poly.entity_id
_entity_poly.type
_entity_poly.pdbx_seq_one_letter_code
_entity_poly.pdbx_strand_id
1 'polypeptide(L)'
;MSGVGPALARGAAPASFGASPWAGALAALTDHAPYLKRLFERRPDLLDQPDSQWPERLLAQAIADARSIEQDPPPIEEGMRALRRAKDAVHLAAAVADLARVWPLERVTGALTDFADASLRAALALGARESIARGDIVASPANDDVGPVPGFALIAMGKMGAGELNYSSDIDFSVFFDPELLAVAQAKEPRVAAVRLVAPMVRALEEVTADGYVFRTDLRLRPDPGSTPVAVSIASAEHYYQNLGQNWERAAFIKARAAAGDRSCGRAFLASLEPFIWRKHLDYAAVEDVHSIKRQILSAHKSAELGDPVFDVKLGRGGIRDIELFAQTQQLILGGRSKALRTRRTLAALDALVDAGAITADARTALHDAYVFFRDVEHRIQMLEDAQTHKVPGDRETRAHVAALAGFESLDAFDKALIDQRRIVSDIDHQLFGRGDSLADPLGSLIFTGVEDHAETLATIEKLGFAHSAFVSQTIRGWHHGRIRAMRSERARELLTRLTPRLLRAIATAGEPDQAFARFTSFFAGLSAGVQVLALLDARPALLDLLARLFTLAPRLADALARQPALLDALIEPRFTVPFGQDEPGRKRAELQAQLADTGSFEAKLNAARRYHREEAFRIGVQVLQGISLAAEVGPAQSDLAEACVIAMVDAALAETERQYGKQPGAFVVLALGKFGGSELAERSDLDLMLVYDAPVEAASAASDFYTRLTQRLISALSAPTEEGALYDIDTKLRPSGSKGPVAVRLSSFERYYAEEAWTWELQALTRARPVAGDEQLNARVMASVRAALARTRDAAKVAADVADMRGRMERERRGRGAWDLKLAPGGFVDIEFIAQALQLIHAAAAPQIVAANTGEALERLTAAGLLSQEAGDRLANTWRMLSDLQQLLRIAVDGEFSPEAAPAPLSARIAALLGAETVEEAERRLSALQQAVRADFAQIVGSPGDGSAPLVRS
;
A
#
# COMPACT_ATOMS: atom_id res chain seq x y z
N MET A 1 -3.18 30.72 -37.90
CA MET A 1 -2.55 32.06 -37.70
C MET A 1 -1.81 32.54 -38.96
N SER A 2 -2.53 32.76 -40.06
CA SER A 2 -2.00 33.40 -41.26
C SER A 2 -1.86 34.91 -41.02
N GLY A 3 -0.68 35.39 -40.60
CA GLY A 3 -0.45 36.82 -40.42
C GLY A 3 0.74 37.26 -39.57
N VAL A 4 1.46 36.36 -38.89
CA VAL A 4 2.68 36.73 -38.14
C VAL A 4 3.89 36.60 -39.05
N GLY A 5 4.64 37.71 -39.20
CA GLY A 5 5.78 37.81 -40.11
C GLY A 5 7.10 37.27 -39.53
N PRO A 6 8.22 37.54 -40.21
CA PRO A 6 9.57 37.31 -39.69
C PRO A 6 9.83 38.01 -38.36
N ALA A 7 10.87 37.57 -37.65
CA ALA A 7 11.30 38.20 -36.40
C ALA A 7 11.57 39.70 -36.57
N LEU A 8 11.14 40.51 -35.60
CA LEU A 8 11.26 41.95 -35.65
C LEU A 8 12.59 42.40 -35.04
N ALA A 9 13.25 43.36 -35.67
CA ALA A 9 14.50 43.96 -35.21
C ALA A 9 14.31 45.48 -35.02
N ARG A 10 15.08 46.08 -34.10
CA ARG A 10 15.19 47.54 -33.95
C ARG A 10 16.52 48.07 -34.50
N GLY A 11 17.55 47.23 -34.54
CA GLY A 11 18.88 47.52 -35.06
C GLY A 11 19.09 47.16 -36.53
N ALA A 12 20.27 47.49 -37.06
CA ALA A 12 20.70 47.12 -38.40
C ALA A 12 21.45 45.77 -38.38
N ALA A 13 21.31 44.99 -39.45
CA ALA A 13 22.06 43.76 -39.63
C ALA A 13 23.58 44.02 -39.74
N PRO A 14 24.44 43.05 -39.39
CA PRO A 14 25.87 43.13 -39.65
C PRO A 14 26.18 43.45 -41.12
N ALA A 15 27.21 44.26 -41.38
CA ALA A 15 27.54 44.74 -42.73
C ALA A 15 27.75 43.60 -43.75
N SER A 16 28.25 42.45 -43.30
CA SER A 16 28.43 41.24 -44.13
C SER A 16 27.12 40.62 -44.65
N PHE A 17 25.98 40.96 -44.05
CA PHE A 17 24.65 40.42 -44.41
C PHE A 17 23.67 41.46 -44.93
N GLY A 18 24.06 42.74 -45.05
CA GLY A 18 23.11 43.83 -45.38
C GLY A 18 22.32 43.67 -46.69
N ALA A 19 22.81 42.84 -47.63
CA ALA A 19 22.14 42.50 -48.89
C ALA A 19 21.66 41.03 -48.97
N SER A 20 21.81 40.26 -47.89
CA SER A 20 21.42 38.84 -47.80
C SER A 20 19.94 38.70 -47.41
N PRO A 21 19.25 37.63 -47.85
CA PRO A 21 17.89 37.33 -47.40
C PRO A 21 17.77 37.12 -45.87
N TRP A 22 18.90 36.93 -45.17
CA TRP A 22 18.95 36.67 -43.73
C TRP A 22 19.13 37.91 -42.85
N ALA A 23 19.30 39.09 -43.45
CA ALA A 23 19.60 40.34 -42.75
C ALA A 23 18.63 40.62 -41.58
N GLY A 24 17.32 40.51 -41.83
CA GLY A 24 16.28 40.79 -40.83
C GLY A 24 16.33 39.83 -39.64
N ALA A 25 16.47 38.52 -39.91
CA ALA A 25 16.56 37.51 -38.87
C ALA A 25 17.82 37.66 -38.00
N LEU A 26 18.96 38.00 -38.62
CA LEU A 26 20.21 38.25 -37.89
C LEU A 26 20.18 39.52 -37.05
N ALA A 27 19.55 40.58 -37.55
CA ALA A 27 19.33 41.79 -36.76
C ALA A 27 18.45 41.47 -35.54
N ALA A 28 17.34 40.76 -35.73
CA ALA A 28 16.44 40.38 -34.64
C ALA A 28 17.12 39.47 -33.60
N LEU A 29 17.89 38.49 -34.06
CA LEU A 29 18.69 37.61 -33.22
C LEU A 29 19.72 38.39 -32.39
N THR A 30 20.41 39.37 -32.99
CA THR A 30 21.40 40.21 -32.29
C THR A 30 20.77 41.10 -31.24
N ASP A 31 19.57 41.61 -31.50
CA ASP A 31 18.84 42.49 -30.58
C ASP A 31 18.19 41.74 -29.42
N HIS A 32 17.82 40.47 -29.62
CA HIS A 32 16.87 39.79 -28.73
C HIS A 32 17.35 38.43 -28.21
N ALA A 33 18.39 37.81 -28.77
CA ALA A 33 18.91 36.50 -28.35
C ALA A 33 20.39 36.56 -27.95
N PRO A 34 20.71 36.88 -26.67
CA PRO A 34 22.08 37.06 -26.21
C PRO A 34 23.03 35.87 -26.45
N TYR A 35 22.56 34.63 -26.28
CA TYR A 35 23.36 33.44 -26.57
C TYR A 35 23.77 33.39 -28.05
N LEU A 36 22.81 33.58 -28.95
CA LEU A 36 23.05 33.54 -30.39
C LEU A 36 23.96 34.69 -30.85
N LYS A 37 23.83 35.88 -30.23
CA LYS A 37 24.77 36.99 -30.44
C LYS A 37 26.20 36.60 -30.06
N ARG A 38 26.42 36.05 -28.86
CA ARG A 38 27.75 35.60 -28.42
C ARG A 38 28.32 34.48 -29.30
N LEU A 39 27.46 33.57 -29.74
CA LEU A 39 27.83 32.48 -30.65
C LEU A 39 28.34 33.03 -31.98
N PHE A 40 27.60 33.94 -32.58
CA PHE A 40 27.99 34.66 -33.79
C PHE A 40 29.32 35.40 -33.62
N GLU A 41 29.52 36.11 -32.50
CA GLU A 41 30.77 36.84 -32.21
C GLU A 41 31.98 35.91 -32.04
N ARG A 42 31.77 34.71 -31.48
CA ARG A 42 32.82 33.70 -31.29
C ARG A 42 33.15 32.92 -32.55
N ARG A 43 32.21 32.77 -33.47
CA ARG A 43 32.31 31.95 -34.69
C ARG A 43 32.11 32.79 -35.96
N PRO A 44 32.96 33.80 -36.22
CA PRO A 44 32.84 34.63 -37.41
C PRO A 44 33.07 33.83 -38.70
N ASP A 45 33.72 32.66 -38.62
CA ASP A 45 33.90 31.71 -39.73
C ASP A 45 32.58 31.19 -40.30
N LEU A 46 31.51 31.15 -39.49
CA LEU A 46 30.20 30.71 -39.95
C LEU A 46 29.50 31.74 -40.85
N LEU A 47 30.03 32.96 -40.93
CA LEU A 47 29.39 34.11 -41.59
C LEU A 47 29.79 34.29 -43.04
N ASP A 48 30.66 33.41 -43.54
CA ASP A 48 31.12 33.46 -44.91
C ASP A 48 30.01 33.09 -45.89
N GLN A 49 29.93 33.85 -46.99
CA GLN A 49 29.04 33.59 -48.14
C GLN A 49 27.55 33.41 -47.75
N PRO A 50 26.88 34.45 -47.23
CA PRO A 50 25.49 34.35 -46.76
C PRO A 50 24.43 34.43 -47.87
N ASP A 51 24.57 33.56 -48.88
CA ASP A 51 23.58 33.42 -49.94
C ASP A 51 22.29 32.71 -49.47
N SER A 52 21.36 32.46 -50.38
CA SER A 52 20.07 31.83 -50.08
C SER A 52 20.16 30.35 -49.64
N GLN A 53 21.31 29.70 -49.72
CA GLN A 53 21.51 28.30 -49.27
C GLN A 53 22.35 28.20 -48.01
N TRP A 54 22.65 29.34 -47.37
CA TRP A 54 23.55 29.40 -46.23
C TRP A 54 23.12 28.50 -45.06
N PRO A 55 21.85 28.49 -44.58
CA PRO A 55 21.43 27.59 -43.52
C PRO A 55 21.56 26.11 -43.91
N GLU A 56 21.17 25.74 -45.15
CA GLU A 56 21.25 24.38 -45.65
C GLU A 56 22.70 23.88 -45.74
N ARG A 57 23.63 24.73 -46.20
CA ARG A 57 25.05 24.38 -46.27
C ARG A 57 25.66 24.16 -44.90
N LEU A 58 25.40 25.05 -43.94
CA LEU A 58 25.92 24.91 -42.59
C LEU A 58 25.43 23.62 -41.92
N LEU A 59 24.13 23.32 -42.06
CA LEU A 59 23.56 22.07 -41.57
C LEU A 59 24.19 20.85 -42.25
N ALA A 60 24.31 20.85 -43.58
CA ALA A 60 24.88 19.74 -44.33
C ALA A 60 26.34 19.49 -43.95
N GLN A 61 27.12 20.57 -43.78
CA GLN A 61 28.52 20.47 -43.34
C GLN A 61 28.62 19.92 -41.92
N ALA A 62 27.83 20.44 -40.98
CA ALA A 62 27.84 19.95 -39.60
C ALA A 62 27.46 18.46 -39.48
N ILE A 63 26.49 18.00 -40.27
CA ILE A 63 26.14 16.57 -40.36
C ILE A 63 27.28 15.77 -41.00
N ALA A 64 27.93 16.30 -42.04
CA ALA A 64 29.07 15.64 -42.68
C ALA A 64 30.26 15.52 -41.72
N ASP A 65 30.54 16.54 -40.91
CA ASP A 65 31.60 16.53 -39.90
C ASP A 65 31.32 15.44 -38.84
N ALA A 66 30.09 15.34 -38.34
CA ALA A 66 29.69 14.29 -37.42
C ALA A 66 29.80 12.88 -38.06
N ARG A 67 29.41 12.72 -39.32
CA ARG A 67 29.55 11.45 -40.06
C ARG A 67 31.02 11.09 -40.32
N SER A 68 31.89 12.08 -40.52
CA SER A 68 33.33 11.82 -40.66
C SER A 68 33.91 11.23 -39.38
N ILE A 69 33.45 11.71 -38.21
CA ILE A 69 33.81 11.15 -36.90
C ILE A 69 33.26 9.73 -36.72
N GLU A 70 32.05 9.46 -37.21
CA GLU A 70 31.49 8.10 -37.21
C GLU A 70 32.33 7.11 -38.03
N GLN A 71 32.80 7.55 -39.20
CA GLN A 71 33.57 6.71 -40.15
C GLN A 71 35.02 6.50 -39.73
N ASP A 72 35.69 7.55 -39.27
CA ASP A 72 37.08 7.51 -38.80
C ASP A 72 37.19 8.24 -37.44
N PRO A 73 36.86 7.55 -36.33
CA PRO A 73 36.76 8.20 -35.02
C PRO A 73 38.14 8.68 -34.55
N PRO A 74 38.36 10.00 -34.38
CA PRO A 74 39.60 10.56 -33.84
C PRO A 74 39.73 10.31 -32.32
N PRO A 75 40.83 10.74 -31.67
CA PRO A 75 40.87 10.76 -30.20
C PRO A 75 39.65 11.52 -29.65
N ILE A 76 39.10 11.05 -28.51
CA ILE A 76 37.80 11.53 -28.01
C ILE A 76 37.73 13.06 -27.85
N GLU A 77 38.82 13.69 -27.40
CA GLU A 77 38.91 15.15 -27.21
C GLU A 77 38.77 15.93 -28.52
N GLU A 78 39.36 15.42 -29.60
CA GLU A 78 39.29 16.05 -30.93
C GLU A 78 37.87 15.88 -31.51
N GLY A 79 37.29 14.69 -31.37
CA GLY A 79 35.90 14.43 -31.76
C GLY A 79 34.90 15.29 -30.98
N MET A 80 35.12 15.43 -29.66
CA MET A 80 34.32 16.29 -28.78
C MET A 80 34.33 17.75 -29.22
N ARG A 81 35.52 18.29 -29.55
CA ARG A 81 35.66 19.66 -30.07
C ARG A 81 34.93 19.83 -31.40
N ALA A 82 35.10 18.89 -32.33
CA ALA A 82 34.47 18.94 -33.64
C ALA A 82 32.94 18.91 -33.55
N LEU A 83 32.35 18.02 -32.74
CA LEU A 83 30.90 17.96 -32.53
C LEU A 83 30.32 19.24 -31.92
N ARG A 84 31.03 19.86 -30.98
CA ARG A 84 30.61 21.14 -30.37
C ARG A 84 30.62 22.28 -31.39
N ARG A 85 31.64 22.34 -32.25
CA ARG A 85 31.70 23.31 -33.35
C ARG A 85 30.64 23.08 -34.43
N ALA A 86 30.28 21.82 -34.67
CA ALA A 86 29.18 21.46 -35.57
C ALA A 86 27.83 21.85 -34.97
N LYS A 87 27.61 21.67 -33.66
CA LYS A 87 26.41 22.15 -32.96
C LYS A 87 26.25 23.66 -33.11
N ASP A 88 27.32 24.41 -32.86
CA ASP A 88 27.35 25.87 -33.03
C ASP A 88 26.84 26.28 -34.43
N ALA A 89 27.25 25.58 -35.49
CA ALA A 89 26.78 25.84 -36.86
C ALA A 89 25.29 25.51 -37.05
N VAL A 90 24.82 24.37 -36.52
CA VAL A 90 23.42 23.95 -36.63
C VAL A 90 22.49 24.87 -35.86
N HIS A 91 22.87 25.28 -34.65
CA HIS A 91 22.12 26.22 -33.82
C HIS A 91 21.91 27.54 -34.57
N LEU A 92 22.99 28.13 -35.09
CA LEU A 92 22.91 29.38 -35.82
C LEU A 92 22.10 29.26 -37.12
N ALA A 93 22.33 28.20 -37.91
CA ALA A 93 21.60 27.96 -39.15
C ALA A 93 20.10 27.77 -38.92
N ALA A 94 19.72 26.92 -37.96
CA ALA A 94 18.32 26.65 -37.63
C ALA A 94 17.62 27.90 -37.07
N ALA A 95 18.27 28.64 -36.17
CA ALA A 95 17.70 29.87 -35.61
C ALA A 95 17.45 30.93 -36.68
N VAL A 96 18.42 31.18 -37.56
CA VAL A 96 18.26 32.19 -38.62
C VAL A 96 17.16 31.80 -39.61
N ALA A 97 17.13 30.54 -40.05
CA ALA A 97 16.12 30.07 -40.99
C ALA A 97 14.69 30.06 -40.38
N ASP A 98 14.57 29.74 -39.09
CA ASP A 98 13.31 29.76 -38.35
C ASP A 98 12.82 31.21 -38.11
N LEU A 99 13.69 32.10 -37.64
CA LEU A 99 13.35 33.53 -37.41
C LEU A 99 13.03 34.27 -38.72
N ALA A 100 13.62 33.85 -39.84
CA ALA A 100 13.29 34.35 -41.17
C ALA A 100 11.99 33.76 -41.75
N ARG A 101 11.39 32.77 -41.07
CA ARG A 101 10.20 32.01 -41.53
C ARG A 101 10.41 31.29 -42.86
N VAL A 102 11.66 30.92 -43.18
CA VAL A 102 12.00 30.16 -44.40
C VAL A 102 11.89 28.66 -44.16
N TRP A 103 12.26 28.18 -42.98
CA TRP A 103 12.05 26.79 -42.59
C TRP A 103 10.73 26.66 -41.82
N PRO A 104 9.79 25.81 -42.27
CA PRO A 104 8.65 25.44 -41.44
C PRO A 104 9.10 24.64 -40.22
N LEU A 105 8.26 24.57 -39.18
CA LEU A 105 8.58 23.90 -37.91
C LEU A 105 9.14 22.49 -38.13
N GLU A 106 8.53 21.70 -39.00
CA GLU A 106 8.94 20.33 -39.31
C GLU A 106 10.37 20.26 -39.86
N ARG A 107 10.78 21.27 -40.64
CA ARG A 107 12.13 21.34 -41.17
C ARG A 107 13.14 21.71 -40.09
N VAL A 108 12.78 22.64 -39.20
CA VAL A 108 13.61 23.05 -38.05
C VAL A 108 13.82 21.88 -37.11
N THR A 109 12.74 21.22 -36.66
CA THR A 109 12.85 20.08 -35.74
C THR A 109 13.52 18.88 -36.40
N GLY A 110 13.29 18.68 -37.70
CA GLY A 110 13.97 17.67 -38.51
C GLY A 110 15.47 17.90 -38.56
N ALA A 111 15.92 19.12 -38.87
CA ALA A 111 17.34 19.49 -38.90
C ALA A 111 18.05 19.24 -37.55
N LEU A 112 17.41 19.66 -36.45
CA LEU A 112 17.93 19.42 -35.10
C LEU A 112 18.00 17.92 -34.78
N THR A 113 16.99 17.15 -35.20
CA THR A 113 16.98 15.70 -34.99
C THR A 113 18.02 14.98 -35.85
N ASP A 114 18.20 15.38 -37.11
CA ASP A 114 19.19 14.80 -38.01
C ASP A 114 20.62 15.01 -37.48
N PHE A 115 20.88 16.20 -36.93
CA PHE A 115 22.16 16.48 -36.28
C PHE A 115 22.32 15.71 -34.96
N ALA A 116 21.25 15.56 -34.16
CA ALA A 116 21.27 14.74 -32.95
C ALA A 116 21.58 13.27 -33.25
N ASP A 117 20.98 12.71 -34.31
CA ASP A 117 21.27 11.35 -34.78
C ASP A 117 22.73 11.19 -35.21
N ALA A 118 23.24 12.12 -36.03
CA ALA A 118 24.62 12.09 -36.49
C ALA A 118 25.60 12.20 -35.31
N SER A 119 25.31 13.09 -34.36
CA SER A 119 26.10 13.27 -33.14
C SER A 119 26.09 12.03 -32.24
N LEU A 120 24.93 11.37 -32.09
CA LEU A 120 24.80 10.14 -31.31
C LEU A 120 25.61 8.99 -31.93
N ARG A 121 25.62 8.88 -33.26
CA ARG A 121 26.44 7.88 -33.97
C ARG A 121 27.93 8.17 -33.87
N ALA A 122 28.33 9.42 -34.03
CA ALA A 122 29.70 9.87 -33.81
C ALA A 122 30.16 9.55 -32.37
N ALA A 123 29.33 9.85 -31.37
CA ALA A 123 29.61 9.54 -29.97
C ALA A 123 29.76 8.04 -29.71
N LEU A 124 28.92 7.20 -30.35
CA LEU A 124 29.07 5.75 -30.30
C LEU A 124 30.41 5.29 -30.91
N ALA A 125 30.82 5.84 -32.06
CA ALA A 125 32.10 5.49 -32.69
C ALA A 125 33.31 5.88 -31.81
N LEU A 126 33.28 7.06 -31.20
CA LEU A 126 34.29 7.51 -30.24
C LEU A 126 34.34 6.58 -29.01
N GLY A 127 33.17 6.27 -28.43
CA GLY A 127 33.06 5.37 -27.29
C GLY A 127 33.49 3.93 -27.60
N ALA A 128 33.20 3.45 -28.80
CA ALA A 128 33.63 2.15 -29.29
C ALA A 128 35.17 2.10 -29.43
N ARG A 129 35.79 3.13 -30.03
CA ARG A 129 37.25 3.24 -30.14
C ARG A 129 37.94 3.14 -28.77
N GLU A 130 37.47 3.89 -27.77
CA GLU A 130 38.03 3.79 -26.41
C GLU A 130 37.79 2.42 -25.77
N SER A 131 36.60 1.86 -25.95
CA SER A 131 36.25 0.55 -25.38
C SER A 131 37.06 -0.60 -26.00
N ILE A 132 37.37 -0.51 -27.30
CA ILE A 132 38.29 -1.42 -28.00
C ILE A 132 39.71 -1.27 -27.42
N ALA A 133 40.20 -0.03 -27.25
CA ALA A 133 41.52 0.22 -26.69
C ALA A 133 41.68 -0.29 -25.24
N ARG A 134 40.60 -0.27 -24.45
CA ARG A 134 40.55 -0.86 -23.11
C ARG A 134 40.39 -2.39 -23.09
N GLY A 135 40.08 -3.01 -24.23
CA GLY A 135 39.75 -4.44 -24.32
C GLY A 135 38.39 -4.79 -23.69
N ASP A 136 37.42 -3.87 -23.69
CA ASP A 136 36.05 -4.16 -23.27
C ASP A 136 35.24 -4.85 -24.40
N ILE A 137 35.47 -4.46 -25.66
CA ILE A 137 34.82 -5.02 -26.87
C ILE A 137 35.82 -5.28 -28.00
N VAL A 138 35.44 -6.08 -28.99
CA VAL A 138 36.27 -6.41 -30.17
C VAL A 138 35.83 -5.57 -31.38
N ALA A 139 36.82 -5.05 -32.12
CA ALA A 139 36.56 -4.33 -33.36
C ALA A 139 35.80 -5.20 -34.36
N SER A 140 34.73 -4.67 -34.94
CA SER A 140 33.93 -5.33 -35.96
C SER A 140 33.82 -4.44 -37.20
N PRO A 141 33.71 -5.01 -38.42
CA PRO A 141 33.48 -4.21 -39.61
C PRO A 141 32.17 -3.44 -39.49
N ALA A 142 32.24 -2.12 -39.47
CA ALA A 142 31.06 -1.29 -39.45
C ALA A 142 30.41 -1.30 -40.84
N ASN A 143 29.09 -1.46 -40.88
CA ASN A 143 28.26 -1.06 -42.01
C ASN A 143 27.22 -0.04 -41.51
N ASP A 144 26.64 0.75 -42.41
CA ASP A 144 25.76 1.86 -42.04
C ASP A 144 24.60 1.44 -41.12
N ASP A 145 24.07 0.22 -41.22
CA ASP A 145 22.88 -0.20 -40.47
C ASP A 145 23.21 -0.87 -39.12
N VAL A 146 24.38 -1.50 -39.00
CA VAL A 146 24.86 -2.21 -37.80
C VAL A 146 25.75 -1.31 -36.91
N GLY A 147 26.44 -0.34 -37.51
CA GLY A 147 27.39 0.53 -36.81
C GLY A 147 28.65 -0.22 -36.33
N PRO A 148 29.46 0.43 -35.47
CA PRO A 148 30.75 -0.13 -35.02
C PRO A 148 30.63 -1.22 -33.94
N VAL A 149 29.44 -1.44 -33.38
CA VAL A 149 29.19 -2.37 -32.27
C VAL A 149 27.92 -3.21 -32.57
N PRO A 150 28.07 -4.38 -33.23
CA PRO A 150 26.95 -5.27 -33.52
C PRO A 150 26.19 -5.67 -32.25
N GLY A 151 24.87 -5.81 -32.37
CA GLY A 151 24.02 -6.14 -31.24
C GLY A 151 23.80 -5.01 -30.23
N PHE A 152 24.40 -3.82 -30.38
CA PHE A 152 24.22 -2.70 -29.46
C PHE A 152 23.33 -1.61 -30.08
N ALA A 153 22.09 -1.49 -29.62
CA ALA A 153 21.07 -0.63 -30.22
C ALA A 153 20.73 0.58 -29.34
N LEU A 154 20.66 1.76 -29.96
CA LEU A 154 20.26 3.01 -29.32
C LEU A 154 18.89 3.42 -29.85
N ILE A 155 17.87 3.33 -28.99
CA ILE A 155 16.50 3.65 -29.33
C ILE A 155 16.20 5.07 -28.88
N ALA A 156 16.08 6.00 -29.83
CA ALA A 156 15.64 7.36 -29.55
C ALA A 156 14.17 7.35 -29.11
N MET A 157 13.89 8.10 -28.05
CA MET A 157 12.59 8.23 -27.40
C MET A 157 12.08 9.66 -27.55
N GLY A 158 10.84 9.91 -27.11
CA GLY A 158 10.30 11.27 -27.00
C GLY A 158 10.38 12.08 -28.30
N LYS A 159 10.83 13.34 -28.21
CA LYS A 159 10.90 14.28 -29.34
C LYS A 159 11.94 13.86 -30.39
N MET A 160 13.09 13.34 -29.98
CA MET A 160 14.10 12.81 -30.90
C MET A 160 13.56 11.62 -31.69
N GLY A 161 12.86 10.70 -31.01
CA GLY A 161 12.25 9.54 -31.64
C GLY A 161 11.20 9.90 -32.70
N ALA A 162 10.45 10.99 -32.47
CA ALA A 162 9.45 11.49 -33.40
C ALA A 162 10.00 12.36 -34.56
N GLY A 163 11.26 12.83 -34.52
CA GLY A 163 11.73 13.84 -35.49
C GLY A 163 11.29 15.26 -35.16
N GLU A 164 10.96 15.50 -33.88
CA GLU A 164 10.34 16.71 -33.38
C GLU A 164 11.23 17.41 -32.33
N LEU A 165 12.56 17.25 -32.41
CA LEU A 165 13.49 17.79 -31.41
C LEU A 165 13.42 19.33 -31.31
N ASN A 166 13.58 19.84 -30.09
CA ASN A 166 13.61 21.27 -29.80
C ASN A 166 14.99 21.88 -29.93
N TYR A 167 15.04 23.22 -30.01
CA TYR A 167 16.27 23.98 -30.12
C TYR A 167 17.24 23.71 -28.96
N SER A 168 16.76 23.77 -27.72
CA SER A 168 17.51 23.36 -26.53
C SER A 168 16.74 22.25 -25.81
N SER A 169 17.18 21.00 -26.02
CA SER A 169 16.54 19.80 -25.48
C SER A 169 17.56 18.76 -25.06
N ASP A 170 17.19 17.94 -24.09
CA ASP A 170 17.84 16.66 -23.88
C ASP A 170 17.53 15.74 -25.07
N ILE A 171 18.46 14.84 -25.37
CA ILE A 171 18.20 13.69 -26.24
C ILE A 171 17.87 12.47 -25.39
N ASP A 172 16.62 12.02 -25.49
CA ASP A 172 16.14 10.85 -24.77
C ASP A 172 16.44 9.59 -25.58
N PHE A 173 17.22 8.66 -25.03
CA PHE A 173 17.41 7.36 -25.67
C PHE A 173 17.63 6.23 -24.67
N SER A 174 17.16 5.04 -25.04
CA SER A 174 17.33 3.82 -24.25
C SER A 174 18.35 2.91 -24.94
N VAL A 175 19.21 2.28 -24.13
CA VAL A 175 20.30 1.43 -24.60
C VAL A 175 19.92 -0.03 -24.41
N PHE A 176 19.83 -0.77 -25.51
CA PHE A 176 19.55 -2.19 -25.51
C PHE A 176 20.68 -2.97 -26.19
N PHE A 177 20.93 -4.19 -25.73
CA PHE A 177 21.92 -5.05 -26.37
C PHE A 177 21.50 -6.50 -26.50
N ASP A 178 21.98 -7.15 -27.55
CA ASP A 178 21.92 -8.59 -27.75
C ASP A 178 23.26 -9.22 -27.29
N PRO A 179 23.25 -10.07 -26.24
CA PRO A 179 24.46 -10.69 -25.73
C PRO A 179 25.13 -11.68 -26.70
N GLU A 180 24.40 -12.22 -27.68
CA GLU A 180 24.93 -13.17 -28.66
C GLU A 180 25.65 -12.47 -29.81
N LEU A 181 25.18 -11.28 -30.19
CA LEU A 181 25.76 -10.47 -31.27
C LEU A 181 26.88 -9.53 -30.78
N LEU A 182 26.87 -9.14 -29.51
CA LEU A 182 27.87 -8.24 -28.94
C LEU A 182 29.23 -8.94 -28.76
N ALA A 183 30.15 -8.67 -29.68
CA ALA A 183 31.51 -9.21 -29.64
C ALA A 183 32.34 -8.58 -28.51
N VAL A 184 32.50 -9.31 -27.40
CA VAL A 184 33.33 -8.92 -26.25
C VAL A 184 34.70 -9.59 -26.27
N ALA A 185 35.69 -8.92 -25.66
CA ALA A 185 37.01 -9.51 -25.49
C ALA A 185 36.97 -10.74 -24.55
N GLN A 186 37.93 -11.65 -24.70
CA GLN A 186 38.00 -12.90 -23.92
C GLN A 186 37.92 -12.61 -22.40
N ALA A 187 37.07 -13.36 -21.68
CA ALA A 187 36.80 -13.25 -20.25
C ALA A 187 35.97 -12.04 -19.75
N LYS A 188 35.25 -11.33 -20.64
CA LYS A 188 34.29 -10.27 -20.25
C LYS A 188 32.83 -10.71 -20.44
N GLU A 189 31.95 -10.25 -19.54
CA GLU A 189 30.50 -10.46 -19.64
C GLU A 189 29.88 -9.39 -20.56
N PRO A 190 29.05 -9.74 -21.57
CA PRO A 190 28.43 -8.79 -22.51
C PRO A 190 27.74 -7.60 -21.84
N ARG A 191 27.02 -7.85 -20.74
CA ARG A 191 26.34 -6.81 -19.96
C ARG A 191 27.32 -5.77 -19.40
N VAL A 192 28.47 -6.20 -18.88
CA VAL A 192 29.47 -5.30 -18.31
C VAL A 192 30.09 -4.43 -19.41
N ALA A 193 30.38 -5.02 -20.57
CA ALA A 193 30.89 -4.29 -21.72
C ALA A 193 29.87 -3.25 -22.25
N ALA A 194 28.60 -3.65 -22.41
CA ALA A 194 27.53 -2.77 -22.84
C ALA A 194 27.34 -1.56 -21.91
N VAL A 195 27.35 -1.77 -20.59
CA VAL A 195 27.23 -0.68 -19.60
C VAL A 195 28.43 0.27 -19.66
N ARG A 196 29.65 -0.26 -19.80
CA ARG A 196 30.87 0.56 -19.88
C ARG A 196 30.98 1.38 -21.16
N LEU A 197 30.35 0.94 -22.24
CA LEU A 197 30.33 1.66 -23.52
C LEU A 197 29.51 2.96 -23.46
N VAL A 198 28.53 3.06 -22.56
CA VAL A 198 27.62 4.22 -22.47
C VAL A 198 28.33 5.47 -21.93
N ALA A 199 29.17 5.33 -20.90
CA ALA A 199 29.83 6.45 -20.23
C ALA A 199 30.64 7.36 -21.19
N PRO A 200 31.52 6.86 -22.07
CA PRO A 200 32.26 7.72 -22.99
C PRO A 200 31.35 8.39 -24.05
N MET A 201 30.23 7.77 -24.43
CA MET A 201 29.26 8.40 -25.33
C MET A 201 28.58 9.60 -24.69
N VAL A 202 28.07 9.41 -23.46
CA VAL A 202 27.45 10.48 -22.67
C VAL A 202 28.44 11.62 -22.46
N ARG A 203 29.68 11.29 -22.10
CA ARG A 203 30.77 12.26 -21.98
C ARG A 203 30.98 13.06 -23.28
N ALA A 204 31.05 12.40 -24.43
CA ALA A 204 31.27 13.05 -25.70
C ALA A 204 30.19 14.11 -26.02
N LEU A 205 28.95 13.84 -25.61
CA LEU A 205 27.78 14.66 -25.86
C LEU A 205 27.56 15.77 -24.81
N GLU A 206 27.68 15.44 -23.52
CA GLU A 206 27.16 16.24 -22.42
C GLU A 206 28.22 17.06 -21.67
N GLU A 207 29.48 16.61 -21.66
CA GLU A 207 30.55 17.27 -20.89
C GLU A 207 30.74 18.73 -21.34
N VAL A 208 30.70 19.68 -20.40
CA VAL A 208 30.91 21.10 -20.74
C VAL A 208 32.41 21.38 -20.83
N THR A 209 32.90 21.69 -22.03
CA THR A 209 34.30 22.07 -22.29
C THR A 209 34.41 23.56 -22.64
N ALA A 210 35.60 24.06 -22.96
CA ALA A 210 35.79 25.42 -23.48
C ALA A 210 35.02 25.69 -24.79
N ASP A 211 34.71 24.64 -25.56
CA ASP A 211 33.89 24.72 -26.77
C ASP A 211 32.39 24.50 -26.49
N GLY A 212 31.97 24.33 -25.23
CA GLY A 212 30.59 24.08 -24.82
C GLY A 212 30.24 22.60 -24.68
N TYR A 213 29.01 22.22 -25.05
CA TYR A 213 28.48 20.85 -25.02
C TYR A 213 27.65 20.59 -26.29
N VAL A 214 27.40 19.32 -26.65
CA VAL A 214 26.60 18.94 -27.82
C VAL A 214 25.13 18.81 -27.42
N PHE A 215 24.79 17.77 -26.64
CA PHE A 215 23.45 17.52 -26.12
C PHE A 215 23.54 16.99 -24.68
N ARG A 216 22.57 17.37 -23.87
CA ARG A 216 22.29 16.68 -22.60
C ARG A 216 21.61 15.35 -22.90
N THR A 217 21.89 14.32 -22.11
CA THR A 217 21.39 12.97 -22.37
C THR A 217 20.47 12.48 -21.25
N ASP A 218 19.33 11.89 -21.60
CA ASP A 218 18.45 11.22 -20.64
C ASP A 218 18.26 9.74 -21.00
N LEU A 219 18.73 8.87 -20.10
CA LEU A 219 18.72 7.41 -20.25
C LEU A 219 17.67 6.75 -19.35
N ARG A 220 16.77 7.53 -18.73
CA ARG A 220 15.79 7.04 -17.75
C ARG A 220 14.53 6.44 -18.37
N LEU A 221 14.34 6.49 -19.69
CA LEU A 221 13.19 5.86 -20.36
C LEU A 221 13.40 4.35 -20.67
N ARG A 222 14.19 3.67 -19.83
CA ARG A 222 14.47 2.23 -19.88
C ARG A 222 13.59 1.46 -18.87
N PRO A 223 13.47 0.13 -18.96
CA PRO A 223 12.71 -0.68 -17.99
C PRO A 223 13.14 -0.40 -16.53
N ASP A 224 12.20 -0.11 -15.61
CA ASP A 224 12.44 0.17 -14.17
C ASP A 224 13.86 0.74 -13.85
N PRO A 225 14.12 2.02 -14.19
CA PRO A 225 15.47 2.59 -14.15
C PRO A 225 16.12 2.59 -12.76
N GLY A 226 15.30 2.50 -11.70
CA GLY A 226 15.78 2.40 -10.32
C GLY A 226 16.36 1.02 -9.97
N SER A 227 16.07 -0.03 -10.76
CA SER A 227 16.54 -1.40 -10.53
C SER A 227 17.34 -1.99 -11.68
N THR A 228 17.31 -1.38 -12.87
CA THR A 228 18.04 -1.87 -14.05
C THR A 228 19.29 -1.05 -14.37
N PRO A 229 20.34 -1.71 -14.91
CA PRO A 229 21.51 -1.02 -15.43
C PRO A 229 21.15 -0.11 -16.62
N VAL A 230 22.03 0.84 -16.92
CA VAL A 230 21.84 1.82 -18.02
C VAL A 230 21.72 1.18 -19.41
N ALA A 231 22.29 -0.01 -19.61
CA ALA A 231 22.13 -0.84 -20.79
C ALA A 231 21.46 -2.16 -20.41
N VAL A 232 20.34 -2.49 -21.05
CA VAL A 232 19.49 -3.65 -20.72
C VAL A 232 19.53 -4.67 -21.85
N SER A 233 19.63 -5.97 -21.57
CA SER A 233 19.58 -6.97 -22.64
C SER A 233 18.18 -7.00 -23.27
N ILE A 234 18.11 -7.21 -24.58
CA ILE A 234 16.84 -7.25 -25.33
C ILE A 234 15.88 -8.27 -24.72
N ALA A 235 16.34 -9.50 -24.46
CA ALA A 235 15.53 -10.54 -23.84
C ALA A 235 14.96 -10.13 -22.46
N SER A 236 15.74 -9.41 -21.64
CA SER A 236 15.26 -8.92 -20.34
C SER A 236 14.22 -7.81 -20.51
N ALA A 237 14.43 -6.90 -21.45
CA ALA A 237 13.49 -5.83 -21.76
C ALA A 237 12.16 -6.38 -22.30
N GLU A 238 12.20 -7.35 -23.21
CA GLU A 238 11.01 -8.03 -23.72
C GLU A 238 10.22 -8.70 -22.61
N HIS A 239 10.90 -9.46 -21.74
CA HIS A 239 10.26 -10.09 -20.59
C HIS A 239 9.63 -9.06 -19.64
N TYR A 240 10.31 -7.93 -19.40
CA TYR A 240 9.78 -6.85 -18.58
C TYR A 240 8.51 -6.25 -19.20
N TYR A 241 8.55 -5.81 -20.46
CA TYR A 241 7.41 -5.13 -21.06
C TYR A 241 6.20 -6.05 -21.22
N GLN A 242 6.41 -7.34 -21.48
CA GLN A 242 5.32 -8.33 -21.57
C GLN A 242 4.61 -8.58 -20.23
N ASN A 243 5.32 -8.53 -19.09
CA ASN A 243 4.77 -8.92 -17.79
C ASN A 243 4.48 -7.73 -16.85
N LEU A 244 5.35 -6.73 -16.88
CA LEU A 244 5.41 -5.63 -15.92
C LEU A 244 5.25 -4.25 -16.56
N GLY A 245 5.26 -4.16 -17.89
CA GLY A 245 5.26 -2.88 -18.57
C GLY A 245 4.01 -2.04 -18.28
N GLN A 246 4.24 -0.77 -17.97
CA GLN A 246 3.26 0.21 -17.53
C GLN A 246 2.58 0.90 -18.72
N ASN A 247 1.44 1.53 -18.47
CA ASN A 247 0.71 2.19 -19.55
C ASN A 247 1.40 3.46 -20.06
N TRP A 248 2.06 4.22 -19.17
CA TRP A 248 2.85 5.37 -19.57
C TRP A 248 4.05 4.96 -20.45
N GLU A 249 4.63 3.77 -20.24
CA GLU A 249 5.71 3.23 -21.08
C GLU A 249 5.20 2.96 -22.50
N ARG A 250 3.95 2.48 -22.65
CA ARG A 250 3.33 2.34 -23.98
C ARG A 250 3.27 3.67 -24.72
N ALA A 251 2.83 4.73 -24.03
CA ALA A 251 2.79 6.07 -24.60
C ALA A 251 4.19 6.57 -25.00
N ALA A 252 5.22 6.28 -24.19
CA ALA A 252 6.60 6.63 -24.49
C ALA A 252 7.11 5.92 -25.77
N PHE A 253 6.80 4.63 -25.92
CA PHE A 253 7.20 3.84 -27.10
C PHE A 253 6.46 4.19 -28.39
N ILE A 254 5.36 4.96 -28.36
CA ILE A 254 4.71 5.48 -29.58
C ILE A 254 5.70 6.28 -30.42
N LYS A 255 6.57 7.07 -29.77
CA LYS A 255 7.55 7.92 -30.44
C LYS A 255 8.88 7.21 -30.71
N ALA A 256 9.07 5.96 -30.27
CA ALA A 256 10.38 5.30 -30.30
C ALA A 256 10.88 4.96 -31.71
N ARG A 257 12.20 5.06 -31.94
CA ARG A 257 12.87 4.57 -33.16
C ARG A 257 14.33 4.17 -32.92
N ALA A 258 14.83 3.21 -33.70
CA ALA A 258 16.26 2.93 -33.75
C ALA A 258 17.01 4.10 -34.41
N ALA A 259 17.86 4.80 -33.65
CA ALA A 259 18.55 6.01 -34.09
C ALA A 259 20.02 5.78 -34.42
N ALA A 260 20.72 5.00 -33.59
CA ALA A 260 22.15 4.73 -33.68
C ALA A 260 22.49 3.31 -33.20
N GLY A 261 23.73 2.88 -33.43
CA GLY A 261 24.19 1.51 -33.17
C GLY A 261 23.63 0.50 -34.17
N ASP A 262 23.39 -0.72 -33.72
CA ASP A 262 22.77 -1.76 -34.53
C ASP A 262 21.28 -1.49 -34.69
N ARG A 263 20.95 -0.73 -35.73
CA ARG A 263 19.58 -0.30 -36.02
C ARG A 263 18.73 -1.46 -36.51
N SER A 264 19.34 -2.49 -37.09
CA SER A 264 18.64 -3.72 -37.50
C SER A 264 18.10 -4.44 -36.26
N CYS A 265 18.94 -4.61 -35.25
CA CYS A 265 18.60 -5.18 -33.95
C CYS A 265 17.56 -4.31 -33.22
N GLY A 266 17.75 -2.98 -33.21
CA GLY A 266 16.79 -2.04 -32.61
C GLY A 266 15.40 -2.08 -33.27
N ARG A 267 15.31 -2.23 -34.60
CA ARG A 267 14.02 -2.38 -35.30
C ARG A 267 13.35 -3.72 -34.98
N ALA A 268 14.12 -4.80 -34.88
CA ALA A 268 13.60 -6.12 -34.49
C ALA A 268 12.99 -6.08 -33.07
N PHE A 269 13.68 -5.43 -32.12
CA PHE A 269 13.18 -5.21 -30.77
C PHE A 269 11.89 -4.36 -30.75
N LEU A 270 11.85 -3.24 -31.48
CA LEU A 270 10.62 -2.44 -31.55
C LEU A 270 9.45 -3.21 -32.17
N ALA A 271 9.71 -4.08 -33.14
CA ALA A 271 8.70 -4.95 -33.72
C ALA A 271 8.17 -5.99 -32.72
N SER A 272 9.03 -6.55 -31.85
CA SER A 272 8.60 -7.49 -30.80
C SER A 272 7.75 -6.82 -29.71
N LEU A 273 7.90 -5.50 -29.52
CA LEU A 273 7.06 -4.70 -28.61
C LEU A 273 5.72 -4.25 -29.22
N GLU A 274 5.43 -4.48 -30.50
CA GLU A 274 4.15 -4.09 -31.09
C GLU A 274 2.91 -4.59 -30.30
N PRO A 275 2.85 -5.84 -29.82
CA PRO A 275 1.71 -6.32 -29.03
C PRO A 275 1.57 -5.63 -27.68
N PHE A 276 2.69 -5.18 -27.09
CA PHE A 276 2.72 -4.43 -25.84
C PHE A 276 2.14 -3.02 -26.04
N ILE A 277 2.59 -2.31 -27.09
CA ILE A 277 2.19 -0.93 -27.39
C ILE A 277 0.75 -0.87 -27.93
N TRP A 278 0.41 -1.75 -28.88
CA TRP A 278 -0.82 -1.68 -29.69
C TRP A 278 -1.80 -2.83 -29.37
N ARG A 279 -2.55 -2.70 -28.27
CA ARG A 279 -3.52 -3.71 -27.82
C ARG A 279 -4.62 -3.96 -28.88
N LYS A 280 -4.78 -5.20 -29.33
CA LYS A 280 -5.82 -5.59 -30.31
C LYS A 280 -7.24 -5.55 -29.71
N HIS A 281 -7.37 -5.92 -28.45
CA HIS A 281 -8.62 -5.94 -27.71
C HIS A 281 -8.51 -5.00 -26.52
N LEU A 282 -9.43 -4.05 -26.43
CA LEU A 282 -9.59 -3.14 -25.31
C LEU A 282 -10.98 -3.37 -24.75
N ASP A 283 -11.05 -3.66 -23.46
CA ASP A 283 -12.29 -3.63 -22.70
C ASP A 283 -12.48 -2.23 -22.09
N TYR A 284 -13.60 -2.03 -21.39
CA TYR A 284 -13.89 -0.75 -20.74
C TYR A 284 -12.83 -0.36 -19.70
N ALA A 285 -12.24 -1.33 -19.01
CA ALA A 285 -11.22 -1.09 -18.00
C ALA A 285 -9.91 -0.57 -18.63
N ALA A 286 -9.49 -1.15 -19.74
CA ALA A 286 -8.29 -0.74 -20.46
C ALA A 286 -8.42 0.66 -21.08
N VAL A 287 -9.62 1.08 -21.50
CA VAL A 287 -9.88 2.45 -21.98
C VAL A 287 -9.80 3.46 -20.83
N GLU A 288 -10.46 3.16 -19.71
CA GLU A 288 -10.42 4.01 -18.50
C GLU A 288 -9.01 4.14 -17.93
N ASP A 289 -8.21 3.08 -18.04
CA ASP A 289 -6.81 3.04 -17.67
C ASP A 289 -5.94 3.94 -18.56
N VAL A 290 -6.15 3.96 -19.89
CA VAL A 290 -5.50 4.93 -20.78
C VAL A 290 -5.89 6.37 -20.43
N HIS A 291 -7.16 6.63 -20.07
CA HIS A 291 -7.59 7.93 -19.59
C HIS A 291 -6.96 8.30 -18.23
N SER A 292 -6.67 7.30 -17.38
CA SER A 292 -6.01 7.53 -16.09
C SER A 292 -4.57 8.05 -16.24
N ILE A 293 -3.82 7.60 -17.26
CA ILE A 293 -2.47 8.11 -17.57
C ILE A 293 -2.53 9.63 -17.79
N LYS A 294 -3.51 10.07 -18.57
CA LYS A 294 -3.69 11.48 -18.88
C LYS A 294 -4.01 12.28 -17.61
N ARG A 295 -4.92 11.78 -16.77
CA ARG A 295 -5.24 12.41 -15.47
C ARG A 295 -4.00 12.57 -14.60
N GLN A 296 -3.18 11.53 -14.50
CA GLN A 296 -1.95 11.54 -13.70
C GLN A 296 -0.89 12.50 -14.27
N ILE A 297 -0.69 12.53 -15.58
CA ILE A 297 0.31 13.42 -16.19
C ILE A 297 -0.12 14.88 -16.12
N LEU A 298 -1.42 15.18 -16.27
CA LEU A 298 -1.95 16.54 -16.25
C LEU A 298 -2.13 17.11 -14.83
N SER A 299 -2.32 16.28 -13.81
CA SER A 299 -2.41 16.75 -12.41
C SER A 299 -1.06 17.16 -11.82
N ALA A 300 0.06 16.93 -12.52
CA ALA A 300 1.43 17.07 -12.00
C ALA A 300 1.95 18.49 -11.84
N HIS A 301 1.22 19.46 -12.38
CA HIS A 301 1.71 20.82 -12.52
C HIS A 301 0.64 21.81 -12.08
N LYS A 302 0.98 22.69 -11.12
CA LYS A 302 0.28 23.95 -10.88
C LYS A 302 0.04 24.67 -12.21
N SER A 303 -1.15 24.53 -12.75
CA SER A 303 -1.55 25.30 -13.93
C SER A 303 -1.93 26.69 -13.46
N ALA A 304 -1.21 27.70 -13.94
CA ALA A 304 -1.67 29.08 -13.86
C ALA A 304 -3.11 29.17 -14.40
N GLU A 305 -3.90 30.13 -13.96
CA GLU A 305 -5.23 30.33 -14.51
C GLU A 305 -5.15 30.45 -16.04
N LEU A 306 -6.15 29.95 -16.78
CA LEU A 306 -6.14 29.97 -18.24
C LEU A 306 -6.04 31.39 -18.83
N GLY A 307 -6.29 32.43 -18.03
CA GLY A 307 -6.12 33.83 -18.41
C GLY A 307 -4.74 34.44 -18.16
N ASP A 308 -3.79 33.70 -17.57
CA ASP A 308 -2.43 34.17 -17.32
C ASP A 308 -1.52 33.88 -18.53
N PRO A 309 -0.86 34.90 -19.13
CA PRO A 309 0.10 34.69 -20.22
C PRO A 309 1.45 34.13 -19.72
N VAL A 310 1.74 34.18 -18.42
CA VAL A 310 2.96 33.64 -17.82
C VAL A 310 2.70 32.20 -17.36
N PHE A 311 3.07 31.23 -18.19
CA PHE A 311 2.90 29.82 -17.90
C PHE A 311 4.01 28.97 -18.54
N ASP A 312 4.02 27.68 -18.24
CA ASP A 312 4.89 26.72 -18.93
C ASP A 312 4.21 26.26 -20.24
N VAL A 313 4.74 26.66 -21.40
CA VAL A 313 4.12 26.35 -22.70
C VAL A 313 4.08 24.85 -23.01
N LYS A 314 4.93 24.06 -22.35
CA LYS A 314 4.96 22.61 -22.52
C LYS A 314 4.03 21.92 -21.53
N LEU A 315 4.18 22.21 -20.24
CA LEU A 315 3.59 21.46 -19.13
C LEU A 315 2.31 22.08 -18.57
N GLY A 316 2.04 23.36 -18.85
CA GLY A 316 0.83 24.02 -18.39
C GLY A 316 -0.40 23.55 -19.15
N ARG A 317 -1.56 23.51 -18.46
CA ARG A 317 -2.85 23.18 -19.07
C ARG A 317 -3.10 23.98 -20.34
N GLY A 318 -3.51 23.32 -21.42
CA GLY A 318 -3.70 23.89 -22.75
C GLY A 318 -2.40 24.07 -23.55
N GLY A 319 -1.28 23.52 -23.10
CA GLY A 319 0.03 23.62 -23.74
C GLY A 319 0.38 22.43 -24.66
N ILE A 320 1.66 22.32 -25.04
CA ILE A 320 2.16 21.31 -25.98
C ILE A 320 1.85 19.89 -25.50
N ARG A 321 2.06 19.61 -24.21
CA ARG A 321 1.88 18.26 -23.63
C ARG A 321 0.43 17.80 -23.74
N ASP A 322 -0.54 18.70 -23.57
CA ASP A 322 -1.96 18.37 -23.70
C ASP A 322 -2.26 17.90 -25.13
N ILE A 323 -1.72 18.58 -26.14
CA ILE A 323 -1.89 18.21 -27.55
C ILE A 323 -1.21 16.87 -27.86
N GLU A 324 0.01 16.65 -27.34
CA GLU A 324 0.72 15.38 -27.51
C GLU A 324 -0.06 14.21 -26.88
N LEU A 325 -0.53 14.39 -25.65
CA LEU A 325 -1.32 13.38 -24.92
C LEU A 325 -2.68 13.16 -25.57
N PHE A 326 -3.34 14.20 -26.06
CA PHE A 326 -4.58 14.11 -26.81
C PHE A 326 -4.42 13.14 -28.00
N ALA A 327 -3.37 13.33 -28.81
CA ALA A 327 -3.08 12.42 -29.90
C ALA A 327 -2.70 11.02 -29.39
N GLN A 328 -1.76 10.90 -28.45
CA GLN A 328 -1.24 9.62 -27.97
C GLN A 328 -2.30 8.75 -27.28
N THR A 329 -3.17 9.32 -26.46
CA THR A 329 -4.29 8.61 -25.84
C THR A 329 -5.18 7.96 -26.90
N GLN A 330 -5.53 8.70 -27.95
CA GLN A 330 -6.32 8.18 -29.05
C GLN A 330 -5.56 7.11 -29.85
N GLN A 331 -4.24 7.28 -30.04
CA GLN A 331 -3.39 6.26 -30.67
C GLN A 331 -3.36 4.96 -29.86
N LEU A 332 -3.27 5.02 -28.53
CA LEU A 332 -3.30 3.82 -27.69
C LEU A 332 -4.66 3.10 -27.77
N ILE A 333 -5.76 3.85 -27.89
CA ILE A 333 -7.11 3.29 -27.99
C ILE A 333 -7.36 2.67 -29.38
N LEU A 334 -6.95 3.35 -30.46
CA LEU A 334 -7.35 3.00 -31.82
C LEU A 334 -6.24 2.31 -32.64
N GLY A 335 -4.97 2.52 -32.28
CA GLY A 335 -3.79 2.05 -33.02
C GLY A 335 -3.64 0.53 -33.05
N GLY A 336 -4.27 -0.20 -32.12
CA GLY A 336 -4.38 -1.65 -32.16
C GLY A 336 -5.12 -2.15 -33.41
N ARG A 337 -6.15 -1.43 -33.85
CA ARG A 337 -7.01 -1.77 -35.00
C ARG A 337 -6.62 -1.03 -36.28
N SER A 338 -6.02 0.16 -36.17
CA SER A 338 -5.59 0.96 -37.32
C SER A 338 -4.09 1.23 -37.28
N LYS A 339 -3.35 0.59 -38.21
CA LYS A 339 -1.90 0.83 -38.35
C LYS A 339 -1.57 2.26 -38.79
N ALA A 340 -2.47 2.92 -39.52
CA ALA A 340 -2.29 4.30 -39.96
C ALA A 340 -2.13 5.28 -38.79
N LEU A 341 -2.73 4.96 -37.64
CA LEU A 341 -2.63 5.77 -36.42
C LEU A 341 -1.30 5.56 -35.66
N ARG A 342 -0.45 4.61 -36.04
CA ARG A 342 0.81 4.29 -35.33
C ARG A 342 1.97 5.21 -35.71
N THR A 343 1.67 6.39 -36.25
CA THR A 343 2.69 7.38 -36.60
C THR A 343 3.31 8.00 -35.34
N ARG A 344 4.61 8.29 -35.39
CA ARG A 344 5.39 8.84 -34.26
C ARG A 344 5.17 10.35 -34.08
N ARG A 345 4.85 11.05 -35.17
CA ARG A 345 4.76 12.51 -35.23
C ARG A 345 3.39 12.98 -34.78
N THR A 346 3.34 13.96 -33.88
CA THR A 346 2.11 14.45 -33.27
C THR A 346 1.15 15.03 -34.32
N LEU A 347 1.64 15.88 -35.23
CA LEU A 347 0.79 16.47 -36.27
C LEU A 347 0.25 15.42 -37.26
N ALA A 348 1.11 14.48 -37.69
CA ALA A 348 0.66 13.38 -38.54
C ALA A 348 -0.35 12.46 -37.84
N ALA A 349 -0.25 12.32 -36.51
CA ALA A 349 -1.23 11.57 -35.73
C ALA A 349 -2.59 12.27 -35.72
N LEU A 350 -2.61 13.61 -35.60
CA LEU A 350 -3.85 14.39 -35.69
C LEU A 350 -4.50 14.25 -37.08
N ASP A 351 -3.73 14.28 -38.16
CA ASP A 351 -4.24 14.05 -39.51
C ASP A 351 -4.83 12.63 -39.65
N ALA A 352 -4.09 11.61 -39.21
CA ALA A 352 -4.57 10.23 -39.25
C ALA A 352 -5.81 9.99 -38.39
N LEU A 353 -5.99 10.75 -37.30
CA LEU A 353 -7.20 10.71 -36.46
C LEU A 353 -8.42 11.30 -37.17
N VAL A 354 -8.25 12.32 -38.01
CA VAL A 354 -9.33 12.83 -38.87
C VAL A 354 -9.70 11.81 -39.93
N ASP A 355 -8.71 11.21 -40.60
CA ASP A 355 -8.93 10.18 -41.63
C ASP A 355 -9.66 8.95 -41.06
N ALA A 356 -9.42 8.64 -39.78
CA ALA A 356 -10.11 7.57 -39.05
C ALA A 356 -11.49 7.97 -38.50
N GLY A 357 -11.92 9.24 -38.66
CA GLY A 357 -13.18 9.76 -38.12
C GLY A 357 -13.21 9.90 -36.58
N ALA A 358 -12.05 9.88 -35.92
CA ALA A 358 -11.94 9.94 -34.46
C ALA A 358 -12.04 11.36 -33.90
N ILE A 359 -11.67 12.37 -34.70
CA ILE A 359 -11.77 13.80 -34.37
C ILE A 359 -12.28 14.60 -35.57
N THR A 360 -12.80 15.80 -35.35
CA THR A 360 -13.27 16.68 -36.43
C THR A 360 -12.11 17.39 -37.13
N ALA A 361 -12.32 17.78 -38.39
CA ALA A 361 -11.34 18.57 -39.15
C ALA A 361 -11.05 19.93 -38.48
N ASP A 362 -12.05 20.53 -37.84
CA ASP A 362 -11.91 21.78 -37.09
C ASP A 362 -11.01 21.60 -35.86
N ALA A 363 -11.24 20.54 -35.07
CA ALA A 363 -10.41 20.23 -33.91
C ALA A 363 -8.96 19.94 -34.33
N ARG A 364 -8.75 19.19 -35.43
CA ARG A 364 -7.41 18.98 -36.00
C ARG A 364 -6.74 20.28 -36.37
N THR A 365 -7.42 21.14 -37.11
CA THR A 365 -6.84 22.43 -37.57
C THR A 365 -6.48 23.31 -36.37
N ALA A 366 -7.36 23.41 -35.38
CA ALA A 366 -7.12 24.17 -34.16
C ALA A 366 -5.93 23.63 -33.34
N LEU A 367 -5.86 22.31 -33.11
CA LEU A 367 -4.75 21.68 -32.39
C LEU A 367 -3.44 21.76 -33.16
N HIS A 368 -3.47 21.66 -34.49
CA HIS A 368 -2.30 21.84 -35.35
C HIS A 368 -1.75 23.26 -35.21
N ASP A 369 -2.59 24.28 -35.40
CA ASP A 369 -2.19 25.69 -35.29
C ASP A 369 -1.65 26.00 -33.90
N ALA A 370 -2.30 25.52 -32.84
CA ALA A 370 -1.84 25.70 -31.47
C ALA A 370 -0.50 24.99 -31.21
N TYR A 371 -0.32 23.77 -31.72
CA TYR A 371 0.94 23.02 -31.58
C TYR A 371 2.09 23.76 -32.25
N VAL A 372 1.91 24.19 -33.51
CA VAL A 372 2.93 24.95 -34.23
C VAL A 372 3.26 26.24 -33.48
N PHE A 373 2.23 26.99 -33.05
CA PHE A 373 2.41 28.22 -32.30
C PHE A 373 3.18 28.02 -30.98
N PHE A 374 2.82 27.03 -30.16
CA PHE A 374 3.52 26.81 -28.89
C PHE A 374 4.93 26.28 -29.07
N ARG A 375 5.18 25.44 -30.09
CA ARG A 375 6.53 24.98 -30.43
C ARG A 375 7.40 26.14 -30.91
N ASP A 376 6.85 27.05 -31.70
CA ASP A 376 7.53 28.27 -32.09
C ASP A 376 7.94 29.08 -30.85
N VAL A 377 6.98 29.39 -29.97
CA VAL A 377 7.23 30.15 -28.73
C VAL A 377 8.27 29.46 -27.85
N GLU A 378 8.16 28.14 -27.68
CA GLU A 378 9.13 27.33 -26.94
C GLU A 378 10.54 27.51 -27.50
N HIS A 379 10.72 27.47 -28.83
CA HIS A 379 12.02 27.69 -29.46
C HIS A 379 12.55 29.10 -29.19
N ARG A 380 11.71 30.14 -29.26
CA ARG A 380 12.15 31.54 -29.02
C ARG A 380 12.60 31.75 -27.58
N ILE A 381 11.91 31.13 -26.62
CA ILE A 381 12.31 31.12 -25.20
C ILE A 381 13.69 30.46 -25.06
N GLN A 382 13.92 29.33 -25.72
CA GLN A 382 15.17 28.58 -25.64
C GLN A 382 16.34 29.29 -26.33
N MET A 383 16.09 30.01 -27.44
CA MET A 383 17.09 30.74 -28.22
C MET A 383 17.75 31.89 -27.44
N LEU A 384 17.10 32.42 -26.40
CA LEU A 384 17.65 33.52 -25.60
C LEU A 384 19.01 33.16 -25.00
N GLU A 385 19.11 31.99 -24.37
CA GLU A 385 20.28 31.59 -23.57
C GLU A 385 20.76 30.15 -23.79
N ASP A 386 20.25 29.42 -24.80
CA ASP A 386 20.42 27.96 -24.93
C ASP A 386 20.02 27.21 -23.64
N ALA A 387 18.89 27.62 -23.07
CA ALA A 387 18.36 27.09 -21.82
C ALA A 387 17.21 26.11 -22.09
N GLN A 388 17.17 24.98 -21.38
CA GLN A 388 16.02 24.05 -21.39
C GLN A 388 14.92 24.60 -20.48
N THR A 389 14.34 25.71 -20.90
CA THR A 389 13.18 26.30 -20.24
C THR A 389 12.00 26.32 -21.20
N HIS A 390 10.83 26.05 -20.62
CA HIS A 390 9.54 26.09 -21.29
C HIS A 390 8.63 27.18 -20.69
N LYS A 391 9.14 27.92 -19.69
CA LYS A 391 8.38 28.96 -19.00
C LYS A 391 8.47 30.26 -19.78
N VAL A 392 7.32 30.83 -20.09
CA VAL A 392 7.22 32.20 -20.58
C VAL A 392 7.84 33.12 -19.52
N PRO A 393 8.76 34.05 -19.88
CA PRO A 393 9.37 34.95 -18.91
C PRO A 393 8.34 35.77 -18.14
N GLY A 394 8.48 35.81 -16.81
CA GLY A 394 7.59 36.58 -15.95
C GLY A 394 7.83 38.09 -16.06
N ASP A 395 9.09 38.48 -16.28
CA ASP A 395 9.47 39.86 -16.50
C ASP A 395 9.04 40.32 -17.91
N ARG A 396 8.47 41.52 -17.98
CA ARG A 396 7.86 42.05 -19.21
C ARG A 396 8.91 42.35 -20.29
N GLU A 397 10.13 42.71 -19.92
CA GLU A 397 11.20 43.07 -20.86
C GLU A 397 11.71 41.84 -21.62
N THR A 398 12.10 40.78 -20.91
CA THR A 398 12.51 39.52 -21.54
C THR A 398 11.37 38.88 -22.31
N ARG A 399 10.12 38.98 -21.82
CA ARG A 399 8.96 38.49 -22.58
C ARG A 399 8.74 39.28 -23.88
N ALA A 400 9.04 40.58 -23.91
CA ALA A 400 8.98 41.38 -25.13
C ALA A 400 10.04 40.96 -26.17
N HIS A 401 11.22 40.48 -25.73
CA HIS A 401 12.20 39.88 -26.63
C HIS A 401 11.65 38.60 -27.29
N VAL A 402 11.00 37.73 -26.52
CA VAL A 402 10.33 36.53 -27.06
C VAL A 402 9.23 36.92 -28.06
N ALA A 403 8.41 37.92 -27.74
CA ALA A 403 7.37 38.42 -28.63
C ALA A 403 7.95 38.93 -29.96
N ALA A 404 9.04 39.71 -29.92
CA ALA A 404 9.71 40.23 -31.11
C ALA A 404 10.33 39.10 -31.97
N LEU A 405 10.99 38.12 -31.34
CA LEU A 405 11.52 36.94 -32.03
C LEU A 405 10.41 36.06 -32.63
N ALA A 406 9.21 36.08 -32.05
CA ALA A 406 8.05 35.39 -32.58
C ALA A 406 7.36 36.16 -33.73
N GLY A 407 7.72 37.42 -33.97
CA GLY A 407 7.18 38.27 -35.04
C GLY A 407 6.01 39.17 -34.62
N PHE A 408 5.79 39.36 -33.32
CA PHE A 408 4.71 40.20 -32.80
C PHE A 408 5.15 41.66 -32.60
N GLU A 409 4.35 42.60 -33.13
CA GLU A 409 4.62 44.04 -33.03
C GLU A 409 4.49 44.60 -31.60
N SER A 410 3.74 43.91 -30.72
CA SER A 410 3.58 44.30 -29.32
C SER A 410 3.48 43.10 -28.38
N LEU A 411 3.93 43.31 -27.14
CA LEU A 411 3.82 42.31 -26.07
C LEU A 411 2.35 41.95 -25.78
N ASP A 412 1.44 42.93 -25.81
CA ASP A 412 0.04 42.69 -25.48
C ASP A 412 -0.65 41.80 -26.54
N ALA A 413 -0.29 41.94 -27.82
CA ALA A 413 -0.77 41.05 -28.88
C ALA A 413 -0.25 39.61 -28.71
N PHE A 414 1.01 39.47 -28.27
CA PHE A 414 1.62 38.19 -27.96
C PHE A 414 0.97 37.50 -26.74
N ASP A 415 0.83 38.22 -25.63
CA ASP A 415 0.19 37.74 -24.40
C ASP A 415 -1.26 37.31 -24.68
N LYS A 416 -2.00 38.07 -25.51
CA LYS A 416 -3.35 37.69 -25.95
C LYS A 416 -3.35 36.40 -26.78
N ALA A 417 -2.44 36.26 -27.75
CA ALA A 417 -2.35 35.07 -28.59
C ALA A 417 -2.04 33.81 -27.76
N LEU A 418 -1.16 33.92 -26.76
CA LEU A 418 -0.86 32.83 -25.81
C LEU A 418 -2.13 32.35 -25.09
N ILE A 419 -2.89 33.28 -24.52
CA ILE A 419 -4.13 32.98 -23.77
C ILE A 419 -5.19 32.35 -24.69
N ASP A 420 -5.39 32.91 -25.88
CA ASP A 420 -6.41 32.43 -26.83
C ASP A 420 -6.12 30.99 -27.28
N GLN A 421 -4.87 30.69 -27.67
CA GLN A 421 -4.48 29.33 -28.07
C GLN A 421 -4.62 28.33 -26.93
N ARG A 422 -4.25 28.73 -25.71
CA ARG A 422 -4.33 27.89 -24.52
C ARG A 422 -5.78 27.50 -24.19
N ARG A 423 -6.72 28.45 -24.34
CA ARG A 423 -8.15 28.19 -24.16
C ARG A 423 -8.68 27.22 -25.23
N ILE A 424 -8.32 27.43 -26.50
CA ILE A 424 -8.71 26.54 -27.60
C ILE A 424 -8.33 25.09 -27.31
N VAL A 425 -7.06 24.85 -26.93
CA VAL A 425 -6.60 23.49 -26.59
C VAL A 425 -7.37 22.94 -25.40
N SER A 426 -7.53 23.72 -24.32
CA SER A 426 -8.27 23.27 -23.14
C SER A 426 -9.73 22.96 -23.42
N ASP A 427 -10.40 23.69 -24.31
CA ASP A 427 -11.81 23.48 -24.63
C ASP A 427 -12.01 22.21 -25.46
N ILE A 428 -11.16 21.99 -26.47
CA ILE A 428 -11.15 20.76 -27.28
C ILE A 428 -10.89 19.54 -26.38
N ASP A 429 -9.94 19.66 -25.48
CA ASP A 429 -9.59 18.60 -24.55
C ASP A 429 -10.76 18.26 -23.61
N HIS A 430 -11.43 19.28 -23.07
CA HIS A 430 -12.58 19.11 -22.19
C HIS A 430 -13.79 18.48 -22.91
N GLN A 431 -14.04 18.83 -24.17
CA GLN A 431 -15.14 18.24 -24.94
C GLN A 431 -14.99 16.73 -25.15
N LEU A 432 -13.75 16.24 -25.32
CA LEU A 432 -13.49 14.82 -25.56
C LEU A 432 -13.41 14.00 -24.26
N PHE A 433 -12.91 14.58 -23.17
CA PHE A 433 -12.60 13.84 -21.93
C PHE A 433 -13.38 14.30 -20.68
N GLY A 434 -14.15 15.38 -20.74
CA GLY A 434 -14.83 16.01 -19.59
C GLY A 434 -16.11 15.33 -19.10
N ARG A 435 -16.44 14.12 -19.59
CA ARG A 435 -17.65 13.37 -19.17
C ARG A 435 -17.47 12.51 -17.91
N GLY A 436 -16.28 12.48 -17.30
CA GLY A 436 -16.02 11.86 -16.00
C GLY A 436 -15.70 12.92 -14.93
N ASP A 437 -16.10 12.67 -13.68
CA ASP A 437 -15.95 13.56 -12.53
C ASP A 437 -14.64 14.38 -12.53
N SER A 438 -14.78 15.69 -12.24
CA SER A 438 -13.73 16.72 -12.10
C SER A 438 -12.27 16.25 -12.17
N LEU A 439 -11.55 16.78 -13.17
CA LEU A 439 -10.14 16.51 -13.52
C LEU A 439 -9.08 16.84 -12.44
N ALA A 440 -9.49 17.16 -11.21
CA ALA A 440 -8.64 17.33 -10.05
C ALA A 440 -9.30 16.60 -8.86
N ASP A 441 -8.60 15.60 -8.28
CA ASP A 441 -9.00 15.07 -6.98
C ASP A 441 -8.88 16.23 -5.96
N PRO A 442 -9.90 16.51 -5.14
CA PRO A 442 -9.85 17.58 -4.14
C PRO A 442 -8.66 17.49 -3.15
N LEU A 443 -7.97 16.36 -3.08
CA LEU A 443 -6.74 16.17 -2.30
C LEU A 443 -5.52 16.95 -2.84
N GLY A 444 -5.44 17.17 -4.15
CA GLY A 444 -4.20 17.56 -4.83
C GLY A 444 -3.63 16.43 -5.69
N SER A 445 -2.38 16.59 -6.13
CA SER A 445 -1.74 15.69 -7.08
C SER A 445 -1.26 14.40 -6.41
N LEU A 446 -1.66 13.24 -6.92
CA LEU A 446 -1.22 11.91 -6.44
C LEU A 446 -0.68 11.08 -7.61
N ILE A 447 0.59 11.32 -7.94
CA ILE A 447 1.25 10.70 -9.10
C ILE A 447 2.30 9.72 -8.64
N PHE A 448 2.02 8.44 -8.92
CA PHE A 448 2.89 7.30 -8.66
C PHE A 448 3.39 6.64 -9.96
N THR A 449 3.02 7.19 -11.12
CA THR A 449 3.51 6.75 -12.43
C THR A 449 4.75 7.53 -12.80
N GLY A 450 5.90 6.86 -12.82
CA GLY A 450 7.18 7.48 -13.11
C GLY A 450 8.30 6.89 -12.25
N VAL A 451 9.51 7.40 -12.46
CA VAL A 451 10.72 6.88 -11.82
C VAL A 451 11.07 7.62 -10.53
N GLU A 452 10.67 8.89 -10.44
CA GLU A 452 11.04 9.82 -9.36
C GLU A 452 9.81 10.27 -8.56
N ASP A 453 10.08 10.79 -7.36
CA ASP A 453 9.07 11.45 -6.55
C ASP A 453 8.66 12.79 -7.17
N HIS A 454 7.36 12.99 -7.31
CA HIS A 454 6.81 14.29 -7.66
C HIS A 454 6.66 15.10 -6.36
N ALA A 455 7.26 16.29 -6.30
CA ALA A 455 7.19 17.15 -5.12
C ALA A 455 5.74 17.46 -4.68
N GLU A 456 4.80 17.57 -5.62
CA GLU A 456 3.38 17.77 -5.33
C GLU A 456 2.70 16.52 -4.75
N THR A 457 3.11 15.32 -5.16
CA THR A 457 2.65 14.06 -4.54
C THR A 457 3.11 13.98 -3.09
N LEU A 458 4.37 14.31 -2.81
CA LEU A 458 4.90 14.33 -1.46
C LEU A 458 4.16 15.33 -0.58
N ALA A 459 3.97 16.56 -1.08
CA ALA A 459 3.23 17.60 -0.37
C ALA A 459 1.76 17.20 -0.12
N THR A 460 1.13 16.46 -1.03
CA THR A 460 -0.24 15.96 -0.85
C THR A 460 -0.30 14.86 0.22
N ILE A 461 0.67 13.95 0.24
CA ILE A 461 0.81 12.91 1.26
C ILE A 461 1.08 13.54 2.65
N GLU A 462 1.91 14.58 2.72
CA GLU A 462 2.16 15.34 3.97
C GLU A 462 0.90 16.04 4.48
N LYS A 463 0.12 16.66 3.59
CA LYS A 463 -1.17 17.29 3.95
C LYS A 463 -2.19 16.28 4.48
N LEU A 464 -2.09 15.02 4.07
CA LEU A 464 -2.91 13.92 4.59
C LEU A 464 -2.45 13.45 5.99
N GLY A 465 -1.35 13.98 6.52
CA GLY A 465 -0.86 13.69 7.88
C GLY A 465 0.23 12.62 7.95
N PHE A 466 0.76 12.15 6.81
CA PHE A 466 1.88 11.20 6.78
C PHE A 466 3.21 11.93 7.03
N ALA A 467 3.99 11.46 8.01
CA ALA A 467 5.31 11.99 8.31
C ALA A 467 6.38 11.51 7.30
N HIS A 468 6.20 10.34 6.69
CA HIS A 468 7.18 9.73 5.78
C HIS A 468 6.67 9.68 4.33
N SER A 469 6.36 10.84 3.75
CA SER A 469 5.77 10.97 2.41
C SER A 469 6.56 10.27 1.30
N ALA A 470 7.89 10.36 1.34
CA ALA A 470 8.78 9.70 0.37
C ALA A 470 8.69 8.17 0.44
N PHE A 471 8.61 7.60 1.65
CA PHE A 471 8.47 6.16 1.84
C PHE A 471 7.12 5.66 1.30
N VAL A 472 6.03 6.38 1.59
CA VAL A 472 4.69 6.06 1.09
C VAL A 472 4.68 6.07 -0.44
N SER A 473 5.20 7.13 -1.03
CA SER A 473 5.29 7.31 -2.48
C SER A 473 6.13 6.22 -3.15
N GLN A 474 7.33 5.95 -2.64
CA GLN A 474 8.21 4.89 -3.15
C GLN A 474 7.57 3.50 -3.03
N THR A 475 6.85 3.24 -1.96
CA THR A 475 6.16 1.95 -1.72
C THR A 475 5.03 1.75 -2.73
N ILE A 476 4.16 2.75 -2.92
CA ILE A 476 3.08 2.71 -3.90
C ILE A 476 3.63 2.59 -5.32
N ARG A 477 4.70 3.33 -5.66
CA ARG A 477 5.42 3.12 -6.92
C ARG A 477 5.89 1.68 -7.05
N GLY A 478 6.51 1.11 -6.01
CA GLY A 478 6.94 -0.28 -6.00
C GLY A 478 5.81 -1.27 -6.27
N TRP A 479 4.61 -1.01 -5.72
CA TRP A 479 3.40 -1.78 -6.03
C TRP A 479 2.99 -1.62 -7.50
N HIS A 480 3.00 -0.41 -8.06
CA HIS A 480 2.76 -0.20 -9.49
C HIS A 480 3.81 -0.90 -10.37
N HIS A 481 5.07 -1.05 -9.92
CA HIS A 481 6.09 -1.82 -10.65
C HIS A 481 5.97 -3.34 -10.45
N GLY A 482 4.96 -3.82 -9.73
CA GLY A 482 4.73 -5.25 -9.50
C GLY A 482 5.77 -5.93 -8.61
N ARG A 483 6.45 -5.17 -7.74
CA ARG A 483 7.51 -5.69 -6.84
C ARG A 483 6.99 -6.74 -5.86
N ILE A 484 5.71 -6.69 -5.51
CA ILE A 484 5.03 -7.70 -4.68
C ILE A 484 4.13 -8.60 -5.53
N ARG A 485 4.00 -9.87 -5.12
CA ARG A 485 3.24 -10.90 -5.86
C ARG A 485 1.80 -10.46 -6.15
N ALA A 486 1.17 -9.77 -5.19
CA ALA A 486 -0.19 -9.25 -5.31
C ALA A 486 -0.39 -8.28 -6.48
N MET A 487 0.66 -7.58 -6.91
CA MET A 487 0.59 -6.48 -7.90
C MET A 487 1.27 -6.84 -9.24
N ARG A 488 1.57 -8.11 -9.48
CA ARG A 488 2.25 -8.58 -10.71
C ARG A 488 1.37 -8.58 -11.95
N SER A 489 0.06 -8.77 -11.79
CA SER A 489 -0.86 -8.71 -12.93
C SER A 489 -1.21 -7.26 -13.26
N GLU A 490 -1.35 -6.96 -14.55
CA GLU A 490 -1.85 -5.68 -15.07
C GLU A 490 -3.16 -5.26 -14.38
N ARG A 491 -4.12 -6.18 -14.29
CA ARG A 491 -5.42 -5.94 -13.64
C ARG A 491 -5.31 -5.48 -12.18
N ALA A 492 -4.36 -6.02 -11.41
CA ALA A 492 -4.14 -5.59 -10.03
C ALA A 492 -3.60 -4.17 -9.96
N ARG A 493 -2.72 -3.78 -10.87
CA ARG A 493 -2.15 -2.41 -10.94
C ARG A 493 -3.19 -1.38 -11.38
N GLU A 494 -4.10 -1.74 -12.28
CA GLU A 494 -5.25 -0.91 -12.62
C GLU A 494 -6.14 -0.66 -11.40
N LEU A 495 -6.51 -1.73 -10.68
CA LEU A 495 -7.32 -1.63 -9.46
C LEU A 495 -6.62 -0.81 -8.39
N LEU A 496 -5.31 -1.01 -8.20
CA LEU A 496 -4.49 -0.22 -7.29
C LEU A 496 -4.55 1.27 -7.67
N THR A 497 -4.38 1.61 -8.95
CA THR A 497 -4.42 3.01 -9.42
C THR A 497 -5.71 3.71 -9.02
N ARG A 498 -6.85 3.04 -9.15
CA ARG A 498 -8.16 3.57 -8.75
C ARG A 498 -8.33 3.64 -7.23
N LEU A 499 -7.80 2.65 -6.52
CA LEU A 499 -7.97 2.50 -5.08
C LEU A 499 -7.08 3.47 -4.28
N THR A 500 -5.88 3.78 -4.76
CA THR A 500 -4.84 4.50 -4.01
C THR A 500 -5.32 5.81 -3.36
N PRO A 501 -6.03 6.72 -4.05
CA PRO A 501 -6.51 7.96 -3.41
C PRO A 501 -7.47 7.69 -2.25
N ARG A 502 -8.34 6.67 -2.38
CA ARG A 502 -9.28 6.26 -1.33
C ARG A 502 -8.56 5.58 -0.17
N LEU A 503 -7.57 4.74 -0.48
CA LEU A 503 -6.74 4.06 0.50
C LEU A 503 -6.01 5.07 1.39
N LEU A 504 -5.33 6.05 0.79
CA LEU A 504 -4.62 7.09 1.53
C LEU A 504 -5.56 7.94 2.41
N ARG A 505 -6.77 8.28 1.93
CA ARG A 505 -7.79 8.97 2.73
C ARG A 505 -8.29 8.13 3.90
N ALA A 506 -8.60 6.87 3.66
CA ALA A 506 -9.10 5.97 4.70
C ALA A 506 -8.05 5.82 5.81
N ILE A 507 -6.78 5.61 5.44
CA ILE A 507 -5.64 5.54 6.37
C ILE A 507 -5.47 6.86 7.15
N ALA A 508 -5.45 8.00 6.45
CA ALA A 508 -5.32 9.31 7.08
C ALA A 508 -6.45 9.58 8.09
N THR A 509 -7.69 9.24 7.72
CA THR A 509 -8.88 9.45 8.56
C THR A 509 -8.88 8.53 9.78
N ALA A 510 -8.32 7.33 9.68
CA ALA A 510 -8.26 6.38 10.78
C ALA A 510 -7.30 6.82 11.90
N GLY A 511 -6.31 7.67 11.60
CA GLY A 511 -5.26 8.12 12.53
C GLY A 511 -3.99 7.27 12.46
N GLU A 512 -2.85 7.82 12.92
CA GLU A 512 -1.51 7.19 12.83
C GLU A 512 -1.17 6.67 11.41
N PRO A 513 -1.23 7.52 10.38
CA PRO A 513 -1.25 7.08 8.98
C PRO A 513 0.00 6.29 8.56
N ASP A 514 1.19 6.63 9.06
CA ASP A 514 2.43 5.90 8.74
C ASP A 514 2.41 4.46 9.27
N GLN A 515 1.96 4.25 10.51
CA GLN A 515 1.88 2.91 11.11
C GLN A 515 0.84 2.05 10.40
N ALA A 516 -0.34 2.62 10.14
CA ALA A 516 -1.40 1.93 9.41
C ALA A 516 -0.96 1.57 7.99
N PHE A 517 -0.27 2.49 7.29
CA PHE A 517 0.27 2.23 5.95
C PHE A 517 1.34 1.14 5.94
N ALA A 518 2.22 1.10 6.94
CA ALA A 518 3.19 0.01 7.09
C ALA A 518 2.50 -1.36 7.25
N ARG A 519 1.43 -1.44 8.05
CA ARG A 519 0.67 -2.69 8.20
C ARG A 519 -0.13 -3.06 6.93
N PHE A 520 -0.68 -2.09 6.20
CA PHE A 520 -1.25 -2.33 4.87
C PHE A 520 -0.21 -2.87 3.89
N THR A 521 1.03 -2.38 3.97
CA THR A 521 2.14 -2.87 3.16
C THR A 521 2.42 -4.33 3.46
N SER A 522 2.51 -4.71 4.74
CA SER A 522 2.66 -6.10 5.16
C SER A 522 1.49 -6.98 4.71
N PHE A 523 0.26 -6.48 4.83
CA PHE A 523 -0.95 -7.16 4.37
C PHE A 523 -0.90 -7.45 2.87
N PHE A 524 -0.64 -6.45 2.02
CA PHE A 524 -0.53 -6.67 0.58
C PHE A 524 0.65 -7.55 0.20
N ALA A 525 1.77 -7.50 0.93
CA ALA A 525 2.91 -8.38 0.71
C ALA A 525 2.59 -9.86 1.02
N GLY A 526 1.70 -10.12 1.98
CA GLY A 526 1.23 -11.47 2.33
C GLY A 526 0.25 -12.10 1.33
N LEU A 527 -0.36 -11.31 0.44
CA LEU A 527 -1.32 -11.82 -0.55
C LEU A 527 -0.64 -12.65 -1.65
N SER A 528 -1.17 -13.83 -1.92
CA SER A 528 -0.74 -14.67 -3.05
C SER A 528 -1.19 -14.10 -4.42
N ALA A 529 -2.29 -13.35 -4.44
CA ALA A 529 -2.82 -12.61 -5.58
C ALA A 529 -3.62 -11.38 -5.10
N GLY A 530 -3.48 -10.24 -5.77
CA GLY A 530 -4.11 -8.98 -5.34
C GLY A 530 -5.47 -8.69 -5.98
N VAL A 531 -5.76 -9.24 -7.16
CA VAL A 531 -6.95 -8.84 -7.97
C VAL A 531 -8.26 -8.96 -7.19
N GLN A 532 -8.49 -10.08 -6.51
CA GLN A 532 -9.74 -10.33 -5.79
C GLN A 532 -9.92 -9.36 -4.62
N VAL A 533 -8.87 -9.19 -3.80
CA VAL A 533 -8.88 -8.28 -2.65
C VAL A 533 -9.03 -6.83 -3.10
N LEU A 534 -8.26 -6.37 -4.09
CA LEU A 534 -8.33 -5.00 -4.58
C LEU A 534 -9.69 -4.70 -5.22
N ALA A 535 -10.26 -5.64 -5.99
CA ALA A 535 -11.59 -5.49 -6.57
C ALA A 535 -12.67 -5.40 -5.48
N LEU A 536 -12.54 -6.21 -4.42
CA LEU A 536 -13.44 -6.18 -3.27
C LEU A 536 -13.37 -4.82 -2.55
N LEU A 537 -12.18 -4.30 -2.28
CA LEU A 537 -11.99 -3.01 -1.60
C LEU A 537 -12.48 -1.83 -2.45
N ASP A 538 -12.28 -1.90 -3.77
CA ASP A 538 -12.79 -0.88 -4.70
C ASP A 538 -14.33 -0.90 -4.77
N ALA A 539 -14.93 -2.09 -4.78
CA ALA A 539 -16.38 -2.29 -4.81
C ALA A 539 -17.08 -2.01 -3.48
N ARG A 540 -16.39 -2.18 -2.33
CA ARG A 540 -16.94 -2.00 -0.98
C ARG A 540 -16.12 -0.97 -0.17
N PRO A 541 -16.39 0.34 -0.36
CA PRO A 541 -15.62 1.41 0.31
C PRO A 541 -15.66 1.34 1.83
N ALA A 542 -16.81 0.97 2.41
CA ALA A 542 -16.96 0.81 3.85
C ALA A 542 -16.03 -0.27 4.43
N LEU A 543 -15.67 -1.30 3.63
CA LEU A 543 -14.70 -2.31 4.03
C LEU A 543 -13.28 -1.73 4.07
N LEU A 544 -12.93 -0.87 3.11
CA LEU A 544 -11.64 -0.17 3.13
C LEU A 544 -11.50 0.72 4.37
N ASP A 545 -12.55 1.46 4.72
CA ASP A 545 -12.57 2.31 5.92
C ASP A 545 -12.48 1.46 7.20
N LEU A 546 -13.16 0.30 7.23
CA LEU A 546 -13.06 -0.65 8.33
C LEU A 546 -11.65 -1.19 8.49
N LEU A 547 -11.02 -1.61 7.39
CA LEU A 547 -9.65 -2.10 7.41
C LEU A 547 -8.70 -0.98 7.86
N ALA A 548 -8.85 0.25 7.38
CA ALA A 548 -8.03 1.36 7.84
C ALA A 548 -8.13 1.57 9.36
N ARG A 549 -9.35 1.58 9.92
CA ARG A 549 -9.55 1.62 11.38
C ARG A 549 -8.91 0.43 12.10
N LEU A 550 -9.06 -0.78 11.56
CA LEU A 550 -8.47 -2.01 12.13
C LEU A 550 -6.95 -1.94 12.15
N PHE A 551 -6.34 -1.54 11.03
CA PHE A 551 -4.90 -1.38 10.89
C PHE A 551 -4.34 -0.25 11.76
N THR A 552 -5.13 0.75 12.13
CA THR A 552 -4.71 1.77 13.12
C THR A 552 -4.87 1.28 14.56
N LEU A 553 -6.05 0.77 14.92
CA LEU A 553 -6.48 0.57 16.30
C LEU A 553 -6.08 -0.78 16.90
N ALA A 554 -5.93 -1.82 16.07
CA ALA A 554 -5.75 -3.20 16.53
C ALA A 554 -4.60 -3.88 15.78
N PRO A 555 -3.34 -3.61 16.18
CA PRO A 555 -2.15 -4.21 15.57
C PRO A 555 -2.25 -5.74 15.49
N ARG A 556 -2.82 -6.39 16.51
CA ARG A 556 -2.98 -7.84 16.54
C ARG A 556 -3.96 -8.39 15.50
N LEU A 557 -5.09 -7.72 15.32
CA LEU A 557 -6.06 -8.10 14.28
C LEU A 557 -5.48 -7.84 12.89
N ALA A 558 -4.72 -6.75 12.74
CA ALA A 558 -3.99 -6.44 11.52
C ALA A 558 -2.96 -7.53 11.18
N ASP A 559 -2.18 -7.97 12.16
CA ASP A 559 -1.18 -9.02 11.99
C ASP A 559 -1.81 -10.40 11.74
N ALA A 560 -2.97 -10.68 12.34
CA ALA A 560 -3.75 -11.87 12.03
C ALA A 560 -4.23 -11.85 10.56
N LEU A 561 -4.78 -10.73 10.11
CA LEU A 561 -5.26 -10.56 8.74
C LEU A 561 -4.12 -10.59 7.71
N ALA A 562 -2.97 -10.01 8.03
CA ALA A 562 -1.77 -10.03 7.18
C ALA A 562 -1.19 -11.44 7.02
N ARG A 563 -1.20 -12.25 8.09
CA ARG A 563 -0.77 -13.66 8.04
C ARG A 563 -1.80 -14.56 7.36
N GLN A 564 -3.08 -14.26 7.50
CA GLN A 564 -4.16 -15.08 6.97
C GLN A 564 -5.22 -14.24 6.26
N PRO A 565 -4.99 -13.88 4.99
CA PRO A 565 -5.91 -13.04 4.22
C PRO A 565 -7.32 -13.62 4.05
N ALA A 566 -7.49 -14.93 4.19
CA ALA A 566 -8.80 -15.61 4.16
C ALA A 566 -9.75 -15.10 5.26
N LEU A 567 -9.23 -14.49 6.34
CA LEU A 567 -10.07 -13.84 7.36
C LEU A 567 -10.87 -12.65 6.81
N LEU A 568 -10.53 -12.13 5.62
CA LEU A 568 -11.38 -11.17 4.91
C LEU A 568 -12.77 -11.74 4.59
N ASP A 569 -12.88 -13.05 4.39
CA ASP A 569 -14.16 -13.69 4.07
C ASP A 569 -15.17 -13.51 5.20
N ALA A 570 -14.70 -13.56 6.46
CA ALA A 570 -15.53 -13.27 7.63
C ALA A 570 -16.08 -11.83 7.65
N LEU A 571 -15.37 -10.86 7.05
CA LEU A 571 -15.79 -9.45 7.00
C LEU A 571 -16.87 -9.17 5.94
N ILE A 572 -17.00 -10.05 4.94
CA ILE A 572 -17.96 -9.86 3.84
C ILE A 572 -19.28 -10.60 4.07
N GLU A 573 -19.34 -11.47 5.07
CA GLU A 573 -20.55 -12.19 5.45
C GLU A 573 -21.67 -11.24 5.90
N PRO A 574 -22.93 -11.47 5.49
CA PRO A 574 -24.05 -10.62 5.90
C PRO A 574 -24.22 -10.50 7.44
N ARG A 575 -23.85 -11.55 8.18
CA ARG A 575 -23.93 -11.58 9.65
C ARG A 575 -22.80 -10.84 10.35
N PHE A 576 -21.81 -10.36 9.61
CA PHE A 576 -20.63 -9.74 10.19
C PHE A 576 -20.97 -8.56 11.12
N THR A 577 -21.95 -7.72 10.75
CA THR A 577 -22.38 -6.56 11.54
C THR A 577 -23.56 -6.83 12.47
N VAL A 578 -24.07 -8.08 12.53
CA VAL A 578 -25.19 -8.45 13.41
C VAL A 578 -24.67 -8.63 14.83
N PRO A 579 -25.19 -7.90 15.84
CA PRO A 579 -24.78 -8.04 17.24
C PRO A 579 -24.96 -9.48 17.75
N PHE A 580 -24.08 -9.93 18.65
CA PHE A 580 -24.07 -11.33 19.11
C PHE A 580 -25.33 -11.74 19.86
N GLY A 581 -26.04 -10.81 20.52
CA GLY A 581 -27.33 -11.10 21.16
C GLY A 581 -28.43 -11.54 20.19
N GLN A 582 -28.22 -11.39 18.88
CA GLN A 582 -29.15 -11.81 17.82
C GLN A 582 -28.71 -13.10 17.11
N ASP A 583 -27.56 -13.69 17.47
CA ASP A 583 -27.17 -14.98 16.93
C ASP A 583 -28.08 -16.08 17.52
N GLU A 584 -28.48 -17.04 16.68
CA GLU A 584 -29.32 -18.16 17.14
C GLU A 584 -28.55 -19.02 18.15
N PRO A 585 -29.15 -19.33 19.32
CA PRO A 585 -28.51 -20.19 20.31
C PRO A 585 -28.06 -21.53 19.72
N GLY A 586 -26.82 -21.93 19.99
CA GLY A 586 -26.25 -23.19 19.51
C GLY A 586 -25.85 -23.21 18.04
N ARG A 587 -26.00 -22.10 17.30
CA ARG A 587 -25.57 -22.01 15.89
C ARG A 587 -24.10 -22.35 15.71
N LYS A 588 -23.20 -21.77 16.53
CA LYS A 588 -21.75 -22.01 16.39
C LYS A 588 -21.40 -23.49 16.53
N ARG A 589 -22.06 -24.17 17.47
CA ARG A 589 -21.94 -25.62 17.64
C ARG A 589 -22.40 -26.37 16.39
N ALA A 590 -23.58 -26.04 15.87
CA ALA A 590 -24.13 -26.71 14.69
C ALA A 590 -23.25 -26.51 13.44
N GLU A 591 -22.78 -25.28 13.20
CA GLU A 591 -21.88 -24.95 12.09
C GLU A 591 -20.56 -25.72 12.18
N LEU A 592 -19.90 -25.68 13.35
CA LEU A 592 -18.64 -26.40 13.57
C LEU A 592 -18.83 -27.92 13.45
N GLN A 593 -19.90 -28.48 14.03
CA GLN A 593 -20.18 -29.91 13.92
C GLN A 593 -20.42 -30.34 12.46
N ALA A 594 -21.13 -29.53 11.67
CA ALA A 594 -21.32 -29.79 10.25
C ALA A 594 -20.00 -29.78 9.47
N GLN A 595 -19.12 -28.80 9.72
CA GLN A 595 -17.80 -28.74 9.09
C GLN A 595 -16.92 -29.96 9.44
N LEU A 596 -17.02 -30.46 10.68
CA LEU A 596 -16.25 -31.60 11.14
C LEU A 596 -16.80 -32.96 10.70
N ALA A 597 -18.10 -33.03 10.34
CA ALA A 597 -18.74 -34.28 9.90
C ALA A 597 -18.10 -34.83 8.61
N ASP A 598 -17.77 -33.95 7.66
CA ASP A 598 -17.14 -34.28 6.39
C ASP A 598 -15.61 -34.42 6.47
N THR A 599 -15.04 -34.18 7.66
CA THR A 599 -13.59 -34.19 7.88
C THR A 599 -13.13 -35.57 8.37
N GLY A 600 -12.22 -36.20 7.62
CA GLY A 600 -11.81 -37.59 7.86
C GLY A 600 -11.00 -37.84 9.14
N SER A 601 -9.73 -37.43 9.16
CA SER A 601 -8.79 -37.78 10.24
C SER A 601 -8.96 -36.91 11.49
N PHE A 602 -8.51 -37.41 12.64
CA PHE A 602 -8.47 -36.66 13.90
C PHE A 602 -7.68 -35.34 13.75
N GLU A 603 -6.52 -35.39 13.12
CA GLU A 603 -5.69 -34.20 12.85
C GLU A 603 -6.39 -33.18 11.94
N ALA A 604 -7.10 -33.63 10.91
CA ALA A 604 -7.84 -32.74 10.02
C ALA A 604 -8.98 -32.03 10.78
N LYS A 605 -9.65 -32.72 11.72
CA LYS A 605 -10.68 -32.12 12.59
C LYS A 605 -10.09 -31.05 13.51
N LEU A 606 -8.89 -31.28 14.05
CA LEU A 606 -8.15 -30.30 14.85
C LEU A 606 -7.87 -29.02 14.04
N ASN A 607 -7.43 -29.15 12.78
CA ASN A 607 -7.14 -28.01 11.91
C ASN A 607 -8.43 -27.26 11.52
N ALA A 608 -9.52 -27.98 11.22
CA ALA A 608 -10.81 -27.38 10.89
C ALA A 608 -11.38 -26.55 12.06
N ALA A 609 -11.34 -27.07 13.29
CA ALA A 609 -11.79 -26.32 14.46
C ALA A 609 -10.97 -25.05 14.70
N ARG A 610 -9.65 -25.06 14.41
CA ARG A 610 -8.78 -23.87 14.52
C ARG A 610 -9.07 -22.83 13.45
N ARG A 611 -9.46 -23.23 12.23
CA ARG A 611 -9.92 -22.29 11.20
C ARG A 611 -11.22 -21.61 11.62
N TYR A 612 -12.23 -22.41 11.98
CA TYR A 612 -13.52 -21.91 12.46
C TYR A 612 -13.37 -20.96 13.66
N HIS A 613 -12.59 -21.37 14.67
CA HIS A 613 -12.31 -20.52 15.83
C HIS A 613 -11.68 -19.19 15.44
N ARG A 614 -10.68 -19.17 14.56
CA ARG A 614 -10.03 -17.93 14.14
C ARG A 614 -10.98 -17.00 13.38
N GLU A 615 -11.82 -17.54 12.52
CA GLU A 615 -12.82 -16.76 11.77
C GLU A 615 -13.83 -16.10 12.73
N GLU A 616 -14.43 -16.87 13.65
CA GLU A 616 -15.38 -16.33 14.62
C GLU A 616 -14.71 -15.41 15.64
N ALA A 617 -13.52 -15.74 16.16
CA ALA A 617 -12.77 -14.88 17.07
C ALA A 617 -12.38 -13.55 16.38
N PHE A 618 -12.05 -13.58 15.09
CA PHE A 618 -11.80 -12.38 14.31
C PHE A 618 -13.07 -11.53 14.15
N ARG A 619 -14.23 -12.13 13.85
CA ARG A 619 -15.53 -11.44 13.84
C ARG A 619 -15.83 -10.78 15.18
N ILE A 620 -15.66 -11.52 16.28
CA ILE A 620 -15.82 -10.99 17.65
C ILE A 620 -14.89 -9.80 17.88
N GLY A 621 -13.61 -9.96 17.55
CA GLY A 621 -12.60 -8.92 17.72
C GLY A 621 -12.96 -7.62 16.99
N VAL A 622 -13.41 -7.71 15.74
CA VAL A 622 -13.73 -6.52 14.95
C VAL A 622 -15.03 -5.84 15.43
N GLN A 623 -16.05 -6.58 15.89
CA GLN A 623 -17.25 -5.96 16.45
C GLN A 623 -16.97 -5.19 17.74
N VAL A 624 -16.11 -5.73 18.62
CA VAL A 624 -15.65 -5.01 19.83
C VAL A 624 -14.94 -3.72 19.43
N LEU A 625 -14.06 -3.79 18.43
CA LEU A 625 -13.31 -2.64 17.93
C LEU A 625 -14.22 -1.55 17.35
N GLN A 626 -15.25 -1.93 16.59
CA GLN A 626 -16.24 -0.99 16.04
C GLN A 626 -17.25 -0.50 17.08
N GLY A 627 -17.28 -1.11 18.28
CA GLY A 627 -18.26 -0.79 19.30
C GLY A 627 -19.68 -1.23 18.98
N ILE A 628 -19.84 -2.26 18.14
CA ILE A 628 -21.14 -2.85 17.79
C ILE A 628 -21.68 -3.67 18.97
N SER A 629 -20.81 -4.40 19.66
CA SER A 629 -21.13 -5.26 20.80
C SER A 629 -20.25 -4.91 22.00
N LEU A 630 -20.82 -4.96 23.21
CA LEU A 630 -20.14 -4.68 24.49
C LEU A 630 -19.91 -5.96 25.30
N ALA A 631 -19.24 -5.87 26.45
CA ALA A 631 -18.84 -7.03 27.26
C ALA A 631 -19.99 -7.95 27.65
N ALA A 632 -21.19 -7.40 27.87
CA ALA A 632 -22.39 -8.18 28.19
C ALA A 632 -22.74 -9.20 27.08
N GLU A 633 -22.40 -8.90 25.83
CA GLU A 633 -22.61 -9.80 24.69
C GLU A 633 -21.33 -10.55 24.31
N VAL A 634 -20.17 -9.90 24.44
CA VAL A 634 -18.87 -10.42 23.98
C VAL A 634 -18.37 -11.56 24.88
N GLY A 635 -18.50 -11.43 26.20
CA GLY A 635 -18.12 -12.50 27.13
C GLY A 635 -18.88 -13.80 26.86
N PRO A 636 -20.22 -13.76 26.77
CA PRO A 636 -21.01 -14.89 26.35
C PRO A 636 -20.66 -15.38 24.93
N ALA A 637 -20.44 -14.50 23.96
CA ALA A 637 -20.10 -14.90 22.59
C ALA A 637 -18.77 -15.66 22.48
N GLN A 638 -17.73 -15.21 23.21
CA GLN A 638 -16.45 -15.90 23.36
C GLN A 638 -16.60 -17.24 24.08
N SER A 639 -17.44 -17.28 25.12
CA SER A 639 -17.71 -18.51 25.88
C SER A 639 -18.48 -19.54 25.07
N ASP A 640 -19.46 -19.12 24.27
CA ASP A 640 -20.19 -19.95 23.33
C ASP A 640 -19.28 -20.51 22.23
N LEU A 641 -18.33 -19.71 21.73
CA LEU A 641 -17.31 -20.18 20.79
C LEU A 641 -16.38 -21.23 21.43
N ALA A 642 -15.90 -20.98 22.65
CA ALA A 642 -15.08 -21.93 23.40
C ALA A 642 -15.84 -23.23 23.68
N GLU A 643 -17.13 -23.14 24.04
CA GLU A 643 -18.00 -24.28 24.29
C GLU A 643 -18.24 -25.11 23.03
N ALA A 644 -18.54 -24.48 21.90
CA ALA A 644 -18.65 -25.16 20.61
C ALA A 644 -17.36 -25.93 20.27
N CYS A 645 -16.19 -25.30 20.48
CA CYS A 645 -14.89 -25.92 20.29
C CYS A 645 -14.64 -27.09 21.26
N VAL A 646 -14.96 -26.94 22.55
CA VAL A 646 -14.79 -28.01 23.56
C VAL A 646 -15.67 -29.21 23.24
N ILE A 647 -16.94 -28.98 22.88
CA ILE A 647 -17.86 -30.05 22.46
C ILE A 647 -17.30 -30.78 21.24
N ALA A 648 -16.92 -30.03 20.20
CA ALA A 648 -16.35 -30.61 18.98
C ALA A 648 -15.07 -31.42 19.25
N MET A 649 -14.18 -30.91 20.09
CA MET A 649 -12.92 -31.58 20.42
C MET A 649 -13.10 -32.78 21.34
N VAL A 650 -14.07 -32.76 22.26
CA VAL A 650 -14.35 -33.93 23.10
C VAL A 650 -15.02 -35.03 22.30
N ASP A 651 -15.91 -34.71 21.36
CA ASP A 651 -16.51 -35.68 20.43
C ASP A 651 -15.41 -36.36 19.57
N ALA A 652 -14.48 -35.57 19.03
CA ALA A 652 -13.36 -36.09 18.26
C ALA A 652 -12.39 -36.92 19.12
N ALA A 653 -12.07 -36.45 20.33
CA ALA A 653 -11.20 -37.17 21.26
C ALA A 653 -11.85 -38.47 21.75
N LEU A 654 -13.17 -38.49 21.95
CA LEU A 654 -13.92 -39.68 22.32
C LEU A 654 -13.86 -40.72 21.22
N ALA A 655 -14.22 -40.37 19.98
CA ALA A 655 -14.19 -41.28 18.85
C ALA A 655 -12.78 -41.88 18.63
N GLU A 656 -11.73 -41.07 18.79
CA GLU A 656 -10.35 -41.51 18.73
C GLU A 656 -9.98 -42.46 19.89
N THR A 657 -10.47 -42.18 21.10
CA THR A 657 -10.26 -43.03 22.27
C THR A 657 -10.99 -44.36 22.12
N GLU A 658 -12.21 -44.34 21.61
CA GLU A 658 -12.99 -45.56 21.37
C GLU A 658 -12.35 -46.44 20.30
N ARG A 659 -11.81 -45.84 19.23
CA ARG A 659 -11.08 -46.58 18.19
C ARG A 659 -9.87 -47.32 18.76
N GLN A 660 -9.15 -46.72 19.70
CA GLN A 660 -7.91 -47.29 20.24
C GLN A 660 -8.13 -48.23 21.43
N TYR A 661 -9.13 -47.96 22.27
CA TYR A 661 -9.27 -48.60 23.59
C TYR A 661 -10.63 -49.29 23.81
N GLY A 662 -11.51 -49.31 22.79
CA GLY A 662 -12.84 -49.90 22.87
C GLY A 662 -13.90 -48.91 23.35
N LYS A 663 -15.17 -49.34 23.39
CA LYS A 663 -16.32 -48.46 23.69
C LYS A 663 -16.22 -47.78 25.05
N GLN A 664 -16.76 -46.56 25.14
CA GLN A 664 -16.85 -45.79 26.39
C GLN A 664 -17.52 -46.60 27.52
N PRO A 665 -16.85 -46.80 28.66
CA PRO A 665 -17.46 -47.39 29.85
C PRO A 665 -18.15 -46.31 30.71
N GLY A 666 -19.48 -46.35 30.83
CA GLY A 666 -20.24 -45.39 31.66
C GLY A 666 -20.41 -44.03 30.98
N ALA A 667 -20.36 -42.95 31.75
CA ALA A 667 -20.59 -41.58 31.28
C ALA A 667 -19.55 -40.59 31.82
N PHE A 668 -19.38 -39.45 31.15
CA PHE A 668 -18.56 -38.33 31.61
C PHE A 668 -19.25 -36.98 31.41
N VAL A 669 -18.75 -35.98 32.11
CA VAL A 669 -19.10 -34.56 31.99
C VAL A 669 -17.82 -33.74 32.03
N VAL A 670 -17.75 -32.73 31.17
CA VAL A 670 -16.72 -31.69 31.22
C VAL A 670 -17.34 -30.46 31.87
N LEU A 671 -16.75 -30.03 32.99
CA LEU A 671 -17.09 -28.80 33.69
C LEU A 671 -16.13 -27.69 33.28
N ALA A 672 -16.68 -26.55 32.93
CA ALA A 672 -15.99 -25.28 32.88
C ALA A 672 -15.99 -24.63 34.28
N LEU A 673 -14.87 -24.01 34.64
CA LEU A 673 -14.67 -23.26 35.88
C LEU A 673 -14.18 -21.84 35.54
N GLY A 674 -13.88 -21.03 36.55
CA GLY A 674 -13.25 -19.71 36.37
C GLY A 674 -14.06 -18.78 35.47
N LYS A 675 -13.39 -18.13 34.51
CA LYS A 675 -14.05 -17.23 33.54
C LYS A 675 -14.88 -17.99 32.50
N PHE A 676 -14.47 -19.20 32.12
CA PHE A 676 -15.23 -20.01 31.17
C PHE A 676 -16.57 -20.45 31.74
N GLY A 677 -16.56 -20.92 32.99
CA GLY A 677 -17.77 -21.35 33.69
C GLY A 677 -18.78 -20.23 33.91
N GLY A 678 -18.31 -19.02 34.20
CA GLY A 678 -19.19 -17.84 34.33
C GLY A 678 -19.65 -17.20 33.02
N SER A 679 -19.22 -17.71 31.86
CA SER A 679 -19.46 -17.09 30.54
C SER A 679 -18.86 -15.68 30.40
N GLU A 680 -17.63 -15.51 30.90
CA GLU A 680 -16.92 -14.22 31.00
C GLU A 680 -15.56 -14.25 30.28
N LEU A 681 -15.42 -15.09 29.26
CA LEU A 681 -14.17 -15.19 28.51
C LEU A 681 -13.87 -13.88 27.76
N ALA A 682 -12.58 -13.55 27.71
CA ALA A 682 -12.02 -12.55 26.81
C ALA A 682 -11.03 -13.23 25.85
N GLU A 683 -10.64 -12.50 24.80
CA GLU A 683 -9.62 -12.97 23.85
C GLU A 683 -8.34 -13.46 24.56
N ARG A 684 -7.85 -14.65 24.19
CA ARG A 684 -6.73 -15.38 24.85
C ARG A 684 -6.95 -15.67 26.35
N SER A 685 -8.17 -15.98 26.76
CA SER A 685 -8.41 -16.54 28.10
C SER A 685 -8.10 -18.04 28.11
N ASP A 686 -7.48 -18.50 29.20
CA ASP A 686 -7.31 -19.92 29.46
C ASP A 686 -8.68 -20.58 29.72
N LEU A 687 -8.83 -21.84 29.35
CA LEU A 687 -10.00 -22.62 29.69
C LEU A 687 -9.72 -23.47 30.93
N ASP A 688 -10.38 -23.12 32.04
CA ASP A 688 -10.37 -23.91 33.27
C ASP A 688 -11.35 -25.09 33.12
N LEU A 689 -10.83 -26.32 32.98
CA LEU A 689 -11.62 -27.53 32.71
C LEU A 689 -11.42 -28.61 33.78
N MET A 690 -12.50 -29.32 34.10
CA MET A 690 -12.49 -30.52 34.92
C MET A 690 -13.35 -31.62 34.29
N LEU A 691 -12.78 -32.81 34.08
CA LEU A 691 -13.55 -33.98 33.62
C LEU A 691 -13.97 -34.84 34.81
N VAL A 692 -15.29 -35.06 34.94
CA VAL A 692 -15.89 -35.94 35.94
C VAL A 692 -16.56 -37.12 35.24
N TYR A 693 -16.33 -38.34 35.71
CA TYR A 693 -16.92 -39.54 35.13
C TYR A 693 -17.60 -40.43 36.16
N ASP A 694 -18.55 -41.24 35.72
CA ASP A 694 -19.14 -42.31 36.52
C ASP A 694 -19.23 -43.61 35.71
N ALA A 695 -18.94 -44.72 36.36
CA ALA A 695 -18.89 -46.04 35.73
C ALA A 695 -19.22 -47.16 36.76
N PRO A 696 -19.78 -48.29 36.30
CA PRO A 696 -20.03 -49.46 37.14
C PRO A 696 -18.78 -49.91 37.90
N VAL A 697 -18.96 -50.42 39.11
CA VAL A 697 -17.86 -50.81 40.00
C VAL A 697 -16.99 -51.90 39.37
N GLU A 698 -17.61 -52.80 38.63
CA GLU A 698 -16.98 -53.91 37.91
C GLU A 698 -16.03 -53.43 36.80
N ALA A 699 -16.28 -52.23 36.25
CA ALA A 699 -15.48 -51.62 35.19
C ALA A 699 -14.54 -50.51 35.70
N ALA A 700 -14.43 -50.30 37.02
CA ALA A 700 -13.80 -49.12 37.60
C ALA A 700 -12.35 -48.89 37.14
N SER A 701 -11.53 -49.95 37.05
CA SER A 701 -10.13 -49.86 36.60
C SER A 701 -10.04 -49.47 35.13
N ALA A 702 -10.77 -50.19 34.26
CA ALA A 702 -10.81 -49.91 32.82
C ALA A 702 -11.38 -48.52 32.51
N ALA A 703 -12.40 -48.08 33.26
CA ALA A 703 -12.96 -46.75 33.15
C ALA A 703 -11.98 -45.65 33.56
N SER A 704 -11.25 -45.84 34.67
CA SER A 704 -10.21 -44.90 35.11
C SER A 704 -9.15 -44.68 34.02
N ASP A 705 -8.66 -45.76 33.41
CA ASP A 705 -7.69 -45.69 32.32
C ASP A 705 -8.28 -45.03 31.07
N PHE A 706 -9.52 -45.39 30.70
CA PHE A 706 -10.22 -44.82 29.55
C PHE A 706 -10.39 -43.30 29.69
N TYR A 707 -10.94 -42.83 30.81
CA TYR A 707 -11.21 -41.41 31.02
C TYR A 707 -9.94 -40.59 31.26
N THR A 708 -8.88 -41.19 31.83
CA THR A 708 -7.55 -40.55 31.88
C THR A 708 -7.04 -40.28 30.48
N ARG A 709 -7.11 -41.26 29.57
CA ARG A 709 -6.68 -41.11 28.18
C ARG A 709 -7.56 -40.15 27.39
N LEU A 710 -8.88 -40.22 27.57
CA LEU A 710 -9.83 -39.28 26.97
C LEU A 710 -9.49 -37.85 27.38
N THR A 711 -9.27 -37.61 28.67
CA THR A 711 -8.98 -36.27 29.18
C THR A 711 -7.63 -35.76 28.66
N GLN A 712 -6.59 -36.59 28.67
CA GLN A 712 -5.29 -36.24 28.08
C GLN A 712 -5.42 -35.91 26.59
N ARG A 713 -6.23 -36.67 25.86
CA ARG A 713 -6.46 -36.44 24.43
C ARG A 713 -7.27 -35.17 24.16
N LEU A 714 -8.27 -34.88 24.99
CA LEU A 714 -9.03 -33.62 24.94
C LEU A 714 -8.10 -32.42 25.19
N ILE A 715 -7.26 -32.48 26.23
CA ILE A 715 -6.28 -31.43 26.53
C ILE A 715 -5.34 -31.22 25.33
N SER A 716 -4.83 -32.31 24.74
CA SER A 716 -3.99 -32.22 23.54
C SER A 716 -4.74 -31.67 22.33
N ALA A 717 -6.00 -32.06 22.10
CA ALA A 717 -6.81 -31.57 20.98
C ALA A 717 -7.00 -30.04 21.04
N LEU A 718 -7.19 -29.52 22.25
CA LEU A 718 -7.40 -28.10 22.51
C LEU A 718 -6.09 -27.29 22.57
N SER A 719 -4.98 -27.85 23.06
CA SER A 719 -3.76 -27.06 23.33
C SER A 719 -2.60 -27.30 22.35
N ALA A 720 -2.53 -28.45 21.68
CA ALA A 720 -1.37 -28.77 20.84
C ALA A 720 -1.29 -27.84 19.61
N PRO A 721 -0.09 -27.33 19.26
CA PRO A 721 0.10 -26.57 18.04
C PRO A 721 -0.02 -27.50 16.82
N THR A 722 -0.76 -27.03 15.82
CA THR A 722 -0.88 -27.66 14.49
C THR A 722 -0.32 -26.72 13.42
N GLU A 723 -0.45 -27.06 12.13
CA GLU A 723 -0.18 -26.11 11.03
C GLU A 723 -1.04 -24.83 11.13
N GLU A 724 -2.19 -24.93 11.81
CA GLU A 724 -3.13 -23.83 12.06
C GLU A 724 -2.90 -23.14 13.42
N GLY A 725 -1.83 -23.49 14.14
CA GLY A 725 -1.52 -22.98 15.48
C GLY A 725 -2.19 -23.76 16.63
N ALA A 726 -2.20 -23.16 17.82
CA ALA A 726 -2.92 -23.68 19.00
C ALA A 726 -4.36 -23.15 19.04
N LEU A 727 -5.27 -23.86 19.73
CA LEU A 727 -6.67 -23.46 19.84
C LEU A 727 -6.94 -22.71 21.16
N TYR A 728 -6.68 -23.33 22.31
CA TYR A 728 -6.74 -22.69 23.64
C TYR A 728 -5.63 -23.18 24.56
N ASP A 729 -5.20 -22.31 25.48
CA ASP A 729 -4.46 -22.72 26.67
C ASP A 729 -5.43 -23.35 27.68
N ILE A 730 -5.06 -24.51 28.24
CA ILE A 730 -5.94 -25.29 29.11
C ILE A 730 -5.35 -25.36 30.52
N ASP A 731 -6.13 -24.96 31.52
CA ASP A 731 -5.82 -25.15 32.93
C ASP A 731 -6.75 -26.22 33.54
N THR A 732 -6.17 -27.20 34.23
CA THR A 732 -6.90 -28.28 34.91
C THR A 732 -6.60 -28.33 36.40
N LYS A 733 -5.89 -27.33 36.96
CA LYS A 733 -5.40 -27.32 38.35
C LYS A 733 -6.51 -27.14 39.38
N LEU A 734 -7.71 -26.73 38.97
CA LEU A 734 -8.87 -26.57 39.85
C LEU A 734 -9.60 -27.88 40.17
N ARG A 735 -9.12 -29.03 39.65
CA ARG A 735 -9.62 -30.35 40.02
C ARG A 735 -9.24 -30.73 41.45
N PRO A 736 -10.01 -31.62 42.13
CA PRO A 736 -9.66 -32.18 43.44
C PRO A 736 -8.19 -32.59 43.56
N SER A 737 -7.53 -32.15 44.64
CA SER A 737 -6.09 -32.33 44.89
C SER A 737 -5.14 -31.66 43.88
N GLY A 738 -5.66 -30.78 43.03
CA GLY A 738 -4.91 -29.99 42.03
C GLY A 738 -4.04 -30.84 41.11
N SER A 739 -2.82 -30.38 40.84
CA SER A 739 -1.87 -31.08 39.96
C SER A 739 -1.49 -32.49 40.43
N LYS A 740 -1.70 -32.81 41.72
CA LYS A 740 -1.43 -34.14 42.29
C LYS A 740 -2.62 -35.09 42.18
N GLY A 741 -3.82 -34.57 41.87
CA GLY A 741 -5.02 -35.36 41.66
C GLY A 741 -5.09 -35.97 40.26
N PRO A 742 -5.93 -37.02 40.08
CA PRO A 742 -6.13 -37.65 38.77
C PRO A 742 -6.70 -36.64 37.78
N VAL A 743 -6.30 -36.73 36.51
CA VAL A 743 -6.74 -35.80 35.45
C VAL A 743 -8.24 -35.97 35.12
N ALA A 744 -8.79 -37.16 35.35
CA ALA A 744 -10.21 -37.48 35.30
C ALA A 744 -10.68 -37.89 36.70
N VAL A 745 -11.78 -37.31 37.18
CA VAL A 745 -12.24 -37.51 38.56
C VAL A 745 -13.49 -38.38 38.57
N ARG A 746 -13.48 -39.49 39.32
CA ARG A 746 -14.69 -40.30 39.52
C ARG A 746 -15.70 -39.51 40.37
N LEU A 747 -16.99 -39.55 40.01
CA LEU A 747 -18.05 -38.84 40.72
C LEU A 747 -18.05 -39.11 42.23
N SER A 748 -17.91 -40.37 42.66
CA SER A 748 -17.85 -40.70 44.09
C SER A 748 -16.69 -40.03 44.83
N SER A 749 -15.56 -39.83 44.16
CA SER A 749 -14.40 -39.13 44.72
C SER A 749 -14.61 -37.62 44.73
N PHE A 750 -15.28 -37.08 43.71
CA PHE A 750 -15.68 -35.68 43.63
C PHE A 750 -16.63 -35.31 44.79
N GLU A 751 -17.68 -36.11 44.99
CA GLU A 751 -18.68 -35.93 46.06
C GLU A 751 -18.01 -35.92 47.44
N ARG A 752 -17.18 -36.93 47.73
CA ARG A 752 -16.45 -37.03 49.00
C ARG A 752 -15.49 -35.85 49.21
N TYR A 753 -14.73 -35.47 48.19
CA TYR A 753 -13.73 -34.40 48.32
C TYR A 753 -14.37 -33.06 48.70
N TYR A 754 -15.45 -32.66 48.00
CA TYR A 754 -16.15 -31.40 48.32
C TYR A 754 -17.03 -31.48 49.58
N ALA A 755 -17.31 -32.69 50.08
CA ALA A 755 -17.98 -32.89 51.37
C ALA A 755 -17.00 -32.78 52.56
N GLU A 756 -15.76 -33.24 52.43
CA GLU A 756 -14.88 -33.49 53.59
C GLU A 756 -13.52 -32.77 53.54
N GLU A 757 -12.99 -32.46 52.36
CA GLU A 757 -11.58 -32.09 52.20
C GLU A 757 -11.32 -30.71 51.59
N ALA A 758 -12.31 -30.12 50.92
CA ALA A 758 -12.13 -28.89 50.16
C ALA A 758 -11.75 -27.69 51.04
N TRP A 759 -10.92 -26.81 50.50
CA TRP A 759 -10.63 -25.50 51.08
C TRP A 759 -11.67 -24.45 50.68
N THR A 760 -11.80 -23.37 51.46
CA THR A 760 -12.71 -22.26 51.15
C THR A 760 -12.48 -21.70 49.74
N TRP A 761 -11.23 -21.57 49.28
CA TRP A 761 -10.92 -21.09 47.91
C TRP A 761 -11.32 -22.09 46.81
N GLU A 762 -11.31 -23.40 47.08
CA GLU A 762 -11.80 -24.41 46.12
C GLU A 762 -13.32 -24.33 45.99
N LEU A 763 -14.01 -24.05 47.10
CA LEU A 763 -15.45 -23.79 47.09
C LEU A 763 -15.79 -22.46 46.39
N GLN A 764 -14.96 -21.43 46.53
CA GLN A 764 -15.08 -20.18 45.75
C GLN A 764 -14.98 -20.48 44.25
N ALA A 765 -13.98 -21.26 43.82
CA ALA A 765 -13.85 -21.68 42.44
C ALA A 765 -15.06 -22.52 41.96
N LEU A 766 -15.62 -23.36 42.85
CA LEU A 766 -16.77 -24.21 42.55
C LEU A 766 -18.07 -23.42 42.30
N THR A 767 -18.21 -22.20 42.83
CA THR A 767 -19.36 -21.32 42.50
C THR A 767 -19.49 -21.05 41.01
N ARG A 768 -18.38 -21.17 40.28
CA ARG A 768 -18.27 -20.93 38.84
C ARG A 768 -18.47 -22.19 38.00
N ALA A 769 -18.72 -23.35 38.61
CA ALA A 769 -18.84 -24.61 37.89
C ALA A 769 -20.06 -24.62 36.97
N ARG A 770 -19.82 -24.89 35.68
CA ARG A 770 -20.86 -25.02 34.66
C ARG A 770 -20.54 -26.19 33.72
N PRO A 771 -21.49 -27.10 33.47
CA PRO A 771 -21.30 -28.15 32.47
C PRO A 771 -21.25 -27.56 31.06
N VAL A 772 -20.32 -28.06 30.24
CA VAL A 772 -20.15 -27.62 28.83
C VAL A 772 -20.19 -28.77 27.83
N ALA A 773 -19.92 -30.00 28.26
CA ALA A 773 -20.04 -31.18 27.40
C ALA A 773 -20.27 -32.46 28.22
N GLY A 774 -20.75 -33.52 27.57
CA GLY A 774 -20.93 -34.85 28.17
C GLY A 774 -22.39 -35.27 28.33
N ASP A 775 -22.62 -36.22 29.24
CA ASP A 775 -23.93 -36.83 29.48
C ASP A 775 -24.84 -35.98 30.38
N GLU A 776 -26.10 -35.83 29.97
CA GLU A 776 -27.08 -34.97 30.64
C GLU A 776 -27.50 -35.49 32.03
N GLN A 777 -27.60 -36.82 32.19
CA GLN A 777 -28.01 -37.41 33.48
C GLN A 777 -26.89 -37.31 34.51
N LEU A 778 -25.64 -37.59 34.10
CA LEU A 778 -24.48 -37.42 34.95
C LEU A 778 -24.27 -35.94 35.29
N ASN A 779 -24.50 -35.03 34.34
CA ASN A 779 -24.43 -33.60 34.57
C ASN A 779 -25.37 -33.17 35.71
N ALA A 780 -26.64 -33.58 35.66
CA ALA A 780 -27.60 -33.28 36.71
C ALA A 780 -27.14 -33.74 38.10
N ARG A 781 -26.49 -34.93 38.18
CA ARG A 781 -25.93 -35.48 39.43
C ARG A 781 -24.71 -34.69 39.92
N VAL A 782 -23.75 -34.40 39.03
CA VAL A 782 -22.57 -33.58 39.35
C VAL A 782 -22.99 -32.20 39.86
N MET A 783 -23.91 -31.53 39.16
CA MET A 783 -24.39 -30.22 39.58
C MET A 783 -25.25 -30.26 40.86
N ALA A 784 -25.92 -31.38 41.14
CA ALA A 784 -26.54 -31.58 42.45
C ALA A 784 -25.50 -31.67 43.57
N SER A 785 -24.38 -32.38 43.35
CA SER A 785 -23.25 -32.41 44.29
C SER A 785 -22.62 -31.04 44.48
N VAL A 786 -22.46 -30.25 43.40
CA VAL A 786 -21.96 -28.87 43.48
C VAL A 786 -22.89 -28.01 44.34
N ARG A 787 -24.20 -28.02 44.05
CA ARG A 787 -25.18 -27.26 44.84
C ARG A 787 -25.20 -27.68 46.31
N ALA A 788 -25.12 -28.98 46.59
CA ALA A 788 -25.05 -29.49 47.95
C ALA A 788 -23.78 -29.03 48.69
N ALA A 789 -22.63 -29.05 48.01
CA ALA A 789 -21.39 -28.54 48.58
C ALA A 789 -21.50 -27.03 48.88
N LEU A 790 -22.01 -26.22 47.95
CA LEU A 790 -22.16 -24.77 48.13
C LEU A 790 -23.20 -24.40 49.21
N ALA A 791 -24.29 -25.16 49.34
CA ALA A 791 -25.38 -24.89 50.29
C ALA A 791 -25.13 -25.38 51.74
N ARG A 792 -23.91 -25.77 52.11
CA ARG A 792 -23.56 -26.10 53.50
C ARG A 792 -23.59 -24.83 54.38
N THR A 793 -24.14 -24.94 55.58
CA THR A 793 -24.04 -23.88 56.59
C THR A 793 -22.58 -23.70 57.01
N ARG A 794 -22.09 -22.45 57.02
CA ARG A 794 -20.72 -22.09 57.37
C ARG A 794 -20.70 -20.95 58.37
N ASP A 795 -19.60 -20.85 59.12
CA ASP A 795 -19.31 -19.66 59.90
C ASP A 795 -18.94 -18.50 58.96
N ALA A 796 -19.78 -17.47 58.94
CA ALA A 796 -19.60 -16.30 58.09
C ALA A 796 -18.29 -15.57 58.36
N ALA A 797 -17.88 -15.46 59.63
CA ALA A 797 -16.64 -14.78 60.01
C ALA A 797 -15.41 -15.56 59.52
N LYS A 798 -15.46 -16.89 59.59
CA LYS A 798 -14.39 -17.76 59.06
C LYS A 798 -14.26 -17.63 57.54
N VAL A 799 -15.37 -17.71 56.80
CA VAL A 799 -15.34 -17.58 55.33
C VAL A 799 -14.78 -16.21 54.92
N ALA A 800 -15.25 -15.14 55.57
CA ALA A 800 -14.77 -13.79 55.31
C ALA A 800 -13.26 -13.65 55.58
N ALA A 801 -12.78 -14.18 56.71
CA ALA A 801 -11.36 -14.18 57.05
C ALA A 801 -10.51 -14.99 56.05
N ASP A 802 -10.93 -16.21 55.68
CA ASP A 802 -10.22 -17.04 54.70
C ASP A 802 -10.08 -16.34 53.34
N VAL A 803 -11.15 -15.65 52.89
CA VAL A 803 -11.17 -14.90 51.63
C VAL A 803 -10.26 -13.67 51.71
N ALA A 804 -10.30 -12.92 52.81
CA ALA A 804 -9.43 -11.77 53.04
C ALA A 804 -7.94 -12.17 53.08
N ASP A 805 -7.61 -13.29 53.75
CA ASP A 805 -6.24 -13.82 53.82
C ASP A 805 -5.75 -14.33 52.46
N MET A 806 -6.62 -15.02 51.71
CA MET A 806 -6.30 -15.44 50.34
C MET A 806 -6.02 -14.22 49.45
N ARG A 807 -6.85 -13.18 49.55
CA ARG A 807 -6.67 -11.95 48.80
C ARG A 807 -5.36 -11.24 49.15
N GLY A 808 -5.03 -11.16 50.43
CA GLY A 808 -3.78 -10.59 50.93
C GLY A 808 -2.54 -11.38 50.47
N ARG A 809 -2.65 -12.72 50.45
CA ARG A 809 -1.60 -13.59 49.91
C ARG A 809 -1.37 -13.36 48.42
N MET A 810 -2.44 -13.27 47.61
CA MET A 810 -2.33 -12.92 46.19
C MET A 810 -1.66 -11.55 46.01
N GLU A 811 -2.01 -10.56 46.84
CA GLU A 811 -1.44 -9.21 46.81
C GLU A 811 0.07 -9.21 47.11
N ARG A 812 0.55 -10.06 48.04
CA ARG A 812 1.99 -10.19 48.31
C ARG A 812 2.74 -10.91 47.19
N GLU A 813 2.19 -12.01 46.68
CA GLU A 813 2.86 -12.85 45.68
C GLU A 813 2.83 -12.22 44.28
N ARG A 814 1.76 -11.49 43.95
CA ARG A 814 1.53 -10.83 42.65
C ARG A 814 0.83 -9.48 42.84
N ARG A 815 1.62 -8.44 43.09
CA ARG A 815 1.11 -7.06 43.21
C ARG A 815 0.56 -6.56 41.88
N GLY A 816 -0.63 -5.95 41.93
CA GLY A 816 -1.23 -5.29 40.78
C GLY A 816 -0.40 -4.09 40.32
N ARG A 817 -0.37 -3.85 39.00
CA ARG A 817 0.44 -2.79 38.37
C ARG A 817 -0.43 -1.60 37.95
N GLY A 818 -0.59 -0.64 38.86
CA GLY A 818 -1.40 0.56 38.60
C GLY A 818 -2.88 0.26 38.35
N ALA A 819 -3.63 1.26 37.89
CA ALA A 819 -5.08 1.14 37.68
C ALA A 819 -5.44 0.25 36.48
N TRP A 820 -4.58 0.17 35.47
CA TRP A 820 -4.81 -0.58 34.23
C TRP A 820 -4.60 -2.10 34.36
N ASP A 821 -4.06 -2.59 35.49
CA ASP A 821 -4.14 -4.01 35.85
C ASP A 821 -5.54 -4.34 36.38
N LEU A 822 -6.49 -4.44 35.46
CA LEU A 822 -7.91 -4.63 35.75
C LEU A 822 -8.19 -5.88 36.61
N LYS A 823 -7.27 -6.85 36.63
CA LYS A 823 -7.43 -8.10 37.37
C LYS A 823 -6.92 -7.99 38.80
N LEU A 824 -5.67 -7.58 39.00
CA LEU A 824 -4.99 -7.68 40.31
C LEU A 824 -4.94 -6.37 41.09
N ALA A 825 -5.28 -5.23 40.46
CA ALA A 825 -5.39 -3.96 41.17
C ALA A 825 -6.34 -4.07 42.38
N PRO A 826 -6.06 -3.41 43.51
CA PRO A 826 -7.03 -3.28 44.59
C PRO A 826 -8.34 -2.70 44.05
N GLY A 827 -9.47 -3.38 44.27
CA GLY A 827 -10.76 -3.02 43.66
C GLY A 827 -10.96 -3.45 42.21
N GLY A 828 -10.06 -4.26 41.63
CA GLY A 828 -10.21 -4.88 40.31
C GLY A 828 -11.11 -6.12 40.33
N PHE A 829 -11.05 -6.93 39.26
CA PHE A 829 -11.89 -8.12 39.11
C PHE A 829 -11.84 -9.07 40.31
N VAL A 830 -10.65 -9.33 40.85
CA VAL A 830 -10.48 -10.29 41.95
C VAL A 830 -11.28 -9.87 43.19
N ASP A 831 -11.30 -8.58 43.54
CA ASP A 831 -12.03 -8.09 44.71
C ASP A 831 -13.55 -8.27 44.49
N ILE A 832 -14.06 -7.94 43.30
CA ILE A 832 -15.48 -8.11 42.96
C ILE A 832 -15.88 -9.59 42.96
N GLU A 833 -15.11 -10.44 42.30
CA GLU A 833 -15.33 -11.88 42.23
C GLU A 833 -15.33 -12.49 43.64
N PHE A 834 -14.38 -12.10 44.49
CA PHE A 834 -14.26 -12.61 45.86
C PHE A 834 -15.43 -12.16 46.74
N ILE A 835 -15.93 -10.92 46.61
CA ILE A 835 -17.13 -10.46 47.31
C ILE A 835 -18.33 -11.35 46.92
N ALA A 836 -18.56 -11.53 45.61
CA ALA A 836 -19.68 -12.33 45.13
C ALA A 836 -19.57 -13.80 45.57
N GLN A 837 -18.38 -14.38 45.52
CA GLN A 837 -18.13 -15.77 45.93
C GLN A 837 -18.28 -15.95 47.44
N ALA A 838 -17.76 -15.03 48.25
CA ALA A 838 -17.86 -15.09 49.71
C ALA A 838 -19.33 -15.04 50.15
N LEU A 839 -20.11 -14.08 49.63
CA LEU A 839 -21.52 -13.96 49.96
C LEU A 839 -22.34 -15.17 49.52
N GLN A 840 -22.04 -15.74 48.34
CA GLN A 840 -22.66 -17.00 47.93
C GLN A 840 -22.34 -18.13 48.92
N LEU A 841 -21.08 -18.31 49.34
CA LEU A 841 -20.70 -19.37 50.28
C LEU A 841 -21.30 -19.20 51.69
N ILE A 842 -21.47 -17.96 52.13
CA ILE A 842 -22.07 -17.63 53.43
C ILE A 842 -23.57 -17.88 53.42
N HIS A 843 -24.27 -17.49 52.35
CA HIS A 843 -25.73 -17.41 52.35
C HIS A 843 -26.45 -18.49 51.51
N ALA A 844 -25.75 -19.28 50.69
CA ALA A 844 -26.38 -20.28 49.81
C ALA A 844 -27.21 -21.34 50.55
N ALA A 845 -26.89 -21.63 51.82
CA ALA A 845 -27.67 -22.54 52.65
C ALA A 845 -29.10 -22.02 52.92
N ALA A 846 -29.24 -20.71 53.14
CA ALA A 846 -30.50 -20.05 53.46
C ALA A 846 -31.20 -19.47 52.22
N ALA A 847 -30.44 -19.12 51.18
CA ALA A 847 -30.94 -18.53 49.94
C ALA A 847 -30.27 -19.17 48.70
N PRO A 848 -30.62 -20.42 48.34
CA PRO A 848 -29.98 -21.14 47.23
C PRO A 848 -30.05 -20.42 45.87
N GLN A 849 -31.08 -19.58 45.67
CA GLN A 849 -31.29 -18.82 44.44
C GLN A 849 -30.18 -17.80 44.14
N ILE A 850 -29.35 -17.44 45.12
CA ILE A 850 -28.24 -16.48 44.93
C ILE A 850 -27.05 -17.09 44.18
N VAL A 851 -26.98 -18.42 44.11
CA VAL A 851 -25.87 -19.12 43.47
C VAL A 851 -25.96 -18.94 41.96
N ALA A 852 -24.99 -18.24 41.38
CA ALA A 852 -24.87 -18.05 39.95
C ALA A 852 -23.41 -18.15 39.53
N ALA A 853 -23.18 -18.85 38.42
CA ALA A 853 -21.84 -18.99 37.88
C ALA A 853 -21.33 -17.66 37.33
N ASN A 854 -22.15 -16.79 36.74
CA ASN A 854 -21.74 -15.46 36.27
C ASN A 854 -21.67 -14.46 37.44
N THR A 855 -20.62 -13.64 37.49
CA THR A 855 -20.33 -12.69 38.59
C THR A 855 -21.35 -11.56 38.60
N GLY A 856 -21.67 -11.00 37.42
CA GLY A 856 -22.69 -9.96 37.30
C GLY A 856 -24.06 -10.44 37.76
N GLU A 857 -24.46 -11.63 37.29
CA GLU A 857 -25.71 -12.27 37.71
C GLU A 857 -25.72 -12.59 39.21
N ALA A 858 -24.60 -13.05 39.78
CA ALA A 858 -24.46 -13.29 41.21
C ALA A 858 -24.66 -12.00 42.03
N LEU A 859 -24.03 -10.88 41.61
CA LEU A 859 -24.19 -9.58 42.27
C LEU A 859 -25.65 -9.09 42.21
N GLU A 860 -26.31 -9.24 41.07
CA GLU A 860 -27.72 -8.89 40.90
C GLU A 860 -28.63 -9.72 41.81
N ARG A 861 -28.41 -11.03 41.89
CA ARG A 861 -29.17 -11.93 42.77
C ARG A 861 -28.92 -11.67 44.25
N LEU A 862 -27.67 -11.36 44.64
CA LEU A 862 -27.30 -11.00 46.01
C LEU A 862 -27.97 -9.69 46.45
N THR A 863 -28.03 -8.71 45.54
CA THR A 863 -28.71 -7.42 45.77
C THR A 863 -30.22 -7.60 45.89
N ALA A 864 -30.83 -8.38 44.98
CA ALA A 864 -32.26 -8.69 45.03
C ALA A 864 -32.67 -9.47 46.29
N ALA A 865 -31.75 -10.27 46.85
CA ALA A 865 -31.95 -10.99 48.12
C ALA A 865 -31.73 -10.12 49.37
N GLY A 866 -31.31 -8.85 49.21
CA GLY A 866 -31.01 -7.94 50.33
C GLY A 866 -29.72 -8.26 51.08
N LEU A 867 -28.84 -9.09 50.50
CA LEU A 867 -27.53 -9.45 51.06
C LEU A 867 -26.44 -8.43 50.71
N LEU A 868 -26.67 -7.65 49.66
CA LEU A 868 -25.95 -6.42 49.34
C LEU A 868 -26.91 -5.24 49.45
N SER A 869 -26.42 -4.09 49.92
CA SER A 869 -27.20 -2.85 49.79
C SER A 869 -27.35 -2.50 48.31
N GLN A 870 -28.44 -1.82 47.95
CA GLN A 870 -28.68 -1.40 46.56
C GLN A 870 -27.49 -0.59 46.02
N GLU A 871 -26.95 0.32 46.83
CA GLU A 871 -25.81 1.16 46.44
C GLU A 871 -24.53 0.36 46.16
N ALA A 872 -24.20 -0.62 47.02
CA ALA A 872 -23.03 -1.47 46.80
C ALA A 872 -23.24 -2.43 45.62
N GLY A 873 -24.43 -3.00 45.51
CA GLY A 873 -24.83 -3.87 44.39
C GLY A 873 -24.69 -3.18 43.04
N ASP A 874 -25.27 -1.99 42.90
CA ASP A 874 -25.21 -1.19 41.67
C ASP A 874 -23.77 -0.80 41.33
N ARG A 875 -22.99 -0.36 42.32
CA ARG A 875 -21.59 0.01 42.14
C ARG A 875 -20.73 -1.18 41.69
N LEU A 876 -20.84 -2.33 42.35
CA LEU A 876 -20.07 -3.54 42.02
C LEU A 876 -20.43 -4.05 40.62
N ALA A 877 -21.73 -4.15 40.31
CA ALA A 877 -22.20 -4.61 39.01
C ALA A 877 -21.78 -3.66 37.87
N ASN A 878 -21.93 -2.34 38.05
CA ASN A 878 -21.50 -1.35 37.06
C ASN A 878 -19.99 -1.36 36.85
N THR A 879 -19.21 -1.44 37.94
CA THR A 879 -17.74 -1.50 37.84
C THR A 879 -17.29 -2.78 37.13
N TRP A 880 -17.90 -3.92 37.46
CA TRP A 880 -17.61 -5.19 36.78
C TRP A 880 -17.88 -5.13 35.27
N ARG A 881 -19.00 -4.52 34.84
CA ARG A 881 -19.30 -4.33 33.41
C ARG A 881 -18.25 -3.44 32.73
N MET A 882 -17.91 -2.30 33.34
CA MET A 882 -16.88 -1.39 32.80
C MET A 882 -15.50 -2.05 32.70
N LEU A 883 -15.06 -2.77 33.73
CA LEU A 883 -13.80 -3.52 33.70
C LEU A 883 -13.83 -4.60 32.61
N SER A 884 -14.99 -5.21 32.36
CA SER A 884 -15.18 -6.20 31.30
C SER A 884 -15.08 -5.56 29.92
N ASP A 885 -15.73 -4.41 29.70
CA ASP A 885 -15.64 -3.66 28.42
C ASP A 885 -14.19 -3.27 28.10
N LEU A 886 -13.48 -2.75 29.10
CA LEU A 886 -12.06 -2.42 28.98
C LEU A 886 -11.21 -3.67 28.71
N GLN A 887 -11.45 -4.77 29.42
CA GLN A 887 -10.72 -6.02 29.21
C GLN A 887 -10.88 -6.55 27.79
N GLN A 888 -12.11 -6.55 27.25
CA GLN A 888 -12.36 -7.02 25.88
C GLN A 888 -11.60 -6.16 24.87
N LEU A 889 -11.71 -4.82 24.97
CA LEU A 889 -11.02 -3.90 24.07
C LEU A 889 -9.49 -4.05 24.15
N LEU A 890 -8.92 -4.02 25.35
CA LEU A 890 -7.47 -4.06 25.55
C LEU A 890 -6.86 -5.38 25.09
N ARG A 891 -7.55 -6.51 25.30
CA ARG A 891 -7.08 -7.84 24.84
C ARG A 891 -7.03 -7.98 23.33
N ILE A 892 -7.75 -7.13 22.59
CA ILE A 892 -7.76 -7.08 21.12
C ILE A 892 -6.77 -6.04 20.60
N ALA A 893 -6.75 -4.85 21.21
CA ALA A 893 -6.03 -3.69 20.69
C ALA A 893 -4.54 -3.64 21.11
N VAL A 894 -4.14 -4.33 22.18
CA VAL A 894 -2.81 -4.19 22.77
C VAL A 894 -2.12 -5.55 22.89
N ASP A 895 -0.81 -5.57 22.63
CA ASP A 895 0.07 -6.68 22.99
C ASP A 895 0.73 -6.41 24.35
N GLY A 896 0.31 -7.16 25.37
CA GLY A 896 0.84 -7.03 26.73
C GLY A 896 0.09 -6.05 27.61
N GLU A 897 0.80 -5.36 28.49
CA GLU A 897 0.24 -4.37 29.41
C GLU A 897 -0.05 -3.05 28.69
N PHE A 898 -1.21 -2.46 28.97
CA PHE A 898 -1.59 -1.17 28.41
C PHE A 898 -0.82 -0.03 29.05
N SER A 899 -0.30 0.87 28.21
CA SER A 899 0.31 2.14 28.63
C SER A 899 -0.42 3.30 27.95
N PRO A 900 -1.02 4.23 28.71
CA PRO A 900 -1.68 5.42 28.14
C PRO A 900 -0.75 6.26 27.25
N GLU A 901 0.53 6.37 27.63
CA GLU A 901 1.52 7.18 26.91
C GLU A 901 1.90 6.59 25.54
N ALA A 902 1.83 5.27 25.40
CA ALA A 902 2.16 4.56 24.16
C ALA A 902 0.92 4.24 23.31
N ALA A 903 -0.28 4.55 23.81
CA ALA A 903 -1.53 4.22 23.14
C ALA A 903 -1.80 5.17 21.96
N PRO A 904 -2.15 4.64 20.76
CA PRO A 904 -2.59 5.49 19.66
C PRO A 904 -3.77 6.37 20.07
N ALA A 905 -3.78 7.64 19.66
CA ALA A 905 -4.83 8.59 20.03
C ALA A 905 -6.27 8.07 19.77
N PRO A 906 -6.55 7.37 18.65
CA PRO A 906 -7.86 6.77 18.42
C PRO A 906 -8.24 5.67 19.45
N LEU A 907 -7.27 4.88 19.94
CA LEU A 907 -7.50 3.89 21.00
C LEU A 907 -7.74 4.59 22.35
N SER A 908 -6.96 5.62 22.67
CA SER A 908 -7.13 6.45 23.87
C SER A 908 -8.50 7.11 23.93
N ALA A 909 -8.98 7.66 22.81
CA ALA A 909 -10.32 8.23 22.71
C ALA A 909 -11.42 7.17 22.94
N ARG A 910 -11.24 5.96 22.40
CA ARG A 910 -12.18 4.85 22.62
C ARG A 910 -12.24 4.41 24.08
N ILE A 911 -11.09 4.31 24.73
CA ILE A 911 -10.99 3.99 26.17
C ILE A 911 -11.66 5.07 27.01
N ALA A 912 -11.41 6.34 26.71
CA ALA A 912 -12.05 7.47 27.38
C ALA A 912 -13.58 7.40 27.25
N ALA A 913 -14.08 7.14 26.04
CA ALA A 913 -15.52 6.99 25.79
C ALA A 913 -16.17 5.84 26.59
N LEU A 914 -15.49 4.69 26.74
CA LEU A 914 -16.00 3.57 27.54
C LEU A 914 -16.16 3.93 29.04
N LEU A 915 -15.34 4.85 29.55
CA LEU A 915 -15.40 5.35 30.91
C LEU A 915 -16.18 6.69 31.04
N GLY A 916 -16.83 7.11 29.95
CA GLY A 916 -17.57 8.37 29.87
C GLY A 916 -16.71 9.63 30.07
N ALA A 917 -15.41 9.53 29.81
CA ALA A 917 -14.40 10.58 29.97
C ALA A 917 -14.04 11.22 28.62
N GLU A 918 -13.48 12.44 28.64
CA GLU A 918 -13.03 13.12 27.43
C GLU A 918 -11.59 12.74 27.05
N THR A 919 -10.74 12.44 28.04
CA THR A 919 -9.34 12.05 27.83
C THR A 919 -8.98 10.76 28.57
N VAL A 920 -7.90 10.11 28.15
CA VAL A 920 -7.43 8.86 28.78
C VAL A 920 -6.95 9.08 30.21
N GLU A 921 -6.40 10.25 30.53
CA GLU A 921 -5.98 10.62 31.88
C GLU A 921 -7.19 10.82 32.80
N GLU A 922 -8.27 11.39 32.27
CA GLU A 922 -9.54 11.46 33.01
C GLU A 922 -10.14 10.06 33.20
N ALA A 923 -10.07 9.23 32.17
CA ALA A 923 -10.50 7.83 32.23
C ALA A 923 -9.75 7.07 33.35
N GLU A 924 -8.44 7.22 33.45
CA GLU A 924 -7.61 6.60 34.50
C GLU A 924 -8.00 7.08 35.91
N ARG A 925 -8.27 8.38 36.09
CA ARG A 925 -8.76 8.91 37.38
C ARG A 925 -10.10 8.31 37.77
N ARG A 926 -11.04 8.18 36.81
CA ARG A 926 -12.35 7.57 37.05
C ARG A 926 -12.23 6.09 37.38
N LEU A 927 -11.40 5.35 36.63
CA LEU A 927 -11.11 3.94 36.88
C LEU A 927 -10.53 3.75 38.30
N SER A 928 -9.57 4.60 38.68
CA SER A 928 -8.97 4.58 40.02
C SER A 928 -10.00 4.85 41.12
N ALA A 929 -10.91 5.81 40.92
CA ALA A 929 -11.97 6.11 41.89
C ALA A 929 -12.96 4.94 42.04
N LEU A 930 -13.34 4.29 40.93
CA LEU A 930 -14.18 3.10 40.96
C LEU A 930 -13.49 1.95 41.72
N GLN A 931 -12.23 1.69 41.42
CA GLN A 931 -11.42 0.69 42.11
C GLN A 931 -11.29 0.98 43.61
N GLN A 932 -11.06 2.24 44.01
CA GLN A 932 -11.04 2.62 45.43
C GLN A 932 -12.37 2.34 46.13
N ALA A 933 -13.49 2.63 45.47
CA ALA A 933 -14.81 2.38 46.04
C ALA A 933 -15.12 0.88 46.16
N VAL A 934 -14.77 0.06 45.15
CA VAL A 934 -14.86 -1.40 45.23
C VAL A 934 -13.96 -1.95 46.34
N ARG A 935 -12.77 -1.38 46.52
CA ARG A 935 -11.86 -1.79 47.61
C ARG A 935 -12.45 -1.48 48.99
N ALA A 936 -13.17 -0.37 49.13
CA ALA A 936 -13.90 -0.05 50.35
C ALA A 936 -15.02 -1.07 50.60
N ASP A 937 -15.76 -1.48 49.56
CA ASP A 937 -16.76 -2.54 49.66
C ASP A 937 -16.17 -3.87 50.09
N PHE A 938 -15.03 -4.24 49.52
CA PHE A 938 -14.31 -5.45 49.92
C PHE A 938 -13.98 -5.41 51.42
N ALA A 939 -13.40 -4.29 51.89
CA ALA A 939 -13.04 -4.13 53.29
C ALA A 939 -14.25 -4.14 54.23
N GLN A 940 -15.40 -3.64 53.78
CA GLN A 940 -16.63 -3.63 54.56
C GLN A 940 -17.34 -4.98 54.61
N ILE A 941 -17.38 -5.71 53.49
CA ILE A 941 -18.17 -6.94 53.34
C ILE A 941 -17.36 -8.18 53.75
N VAL A 942 -16.10 -8.26 53.30
CA VAL A 942 -15.22 -9.40 53.53
C VAL A 942 -14.23 -9.11 54.66
N GLY A 943 -13.75 -7.86 54.76
CA GLY A 943 -12.71 -7.45 55.71
C GLY A 943 -11.46 -6.96 55.00
N SER A 944 -10.62 -6.21 55.71
CA SER A 944 -9.31 -5.79 55.19
C SER A 944 -8.50 -7.02 54.78
N PRO A 945 -7.86 -7.03 53.59
CA PRO A 945 -7.00 -8.14 53.22
C PRO A 945 -5.93 -8.39 54.28
N GLY A 946 -5.81 -9.65 54.68
CA GLY A 946 -4.85 -10.04 55.69
C GLY A 946 -3.41 -9.85 55.22
N ASP A 947 -2.45 -9.99 56.12
CA ASP A 947 -1.04 -10.00 55.73
C ASP A 947 -0.66 -11.30 55.01
N GLY A 948 -1.59 -12.26 54.87
CA GLY A 948 -1.43 -13.56 54.23
C GLY A 948 -0.57 -14.55 55.01
N SER A 949 -0.22 -14.25 56.28
CA SER A 949 0.60 -15.11 57.13
C SER A 949 -0.20 -16.20 57.86
N ALA A 950 -1.53 -16.02 57.97
CA ALA A 950 -2.40 -16.98 58.61
C ALA A 950 -2.50 -18.29 57.80
N PRO A 951 -2.42 -19.46 58.46
CA PRO A 951 -2.61 -20.74 57.78
C PRO A 951 -4.07 -20.89 57.36
N LEU A 952 -4.30 -21.16 56.08
CA LEU A 952 -5.61 -21.59 55.59
C LEU A 952 -6.03 -22.87 56.32
N VAL A 953 -7.32 -23.03 56.62
CA VAL A 953 -7.87 -24.22 57.30
C VAL A 953 -8.92 -24.90 56.40
N ARG A 954 -8.94 -26.24 56.35
CA ARG A 954 -9.96 -26.99 55.58
C ARG A 954 -11.36 -26.73 56.13
N SER A 955 -12.37 -26.76 55.26
CA SER A 955 -13.75 -26.37 55.59
C SER A 955 -14.61 -27.50 56.14
#